data_AF-A0A2T0VK40-F1
#
_entry.id   AF-A0A2T0VK40-F1
#
_cell.length_a   1.000
_cell.length_b   1.000
_cell.length_c   1.000
_cell.angle_alpha   90.00
_cell.angle_beta   90.00
_cell.angle_gamma   90.00
#
_symmetry.space_group_name_H-M   'P 1'
#
loop_
_entity.id
_entity.type
_entity.pdbx_description
1 polymer ?
#
loop_
_entity_poly.entity_id
_entity_poly.type
_entity_poly.pdbx_seq_one_letter_code
_entity_poly.pdbx_strand_id
1 'polypeptide(L)'
;MKRNGTKSVAVALSVGPGPAGPVLAQKGLARTVLASTVLASTVQASTVLAGTLLAGALLATAASVGLATPAYADVEDFTFASYDADYWLSRDDDGSAVMRTVETLVAEFPETDQNRGIVRALPDEYNGLPLETRVDSVVDQNGDDIPYEQDDEGDFVVLTLGGDDEYVHGEQTYVIDYTQHDVVRSFADTGVDELYWDTNGTGFAQPFGRVSARFRIDPELETALTGDASCYVGADGSTTQCEVTRGTDASGPVFTAGASDLGPGETVTAAIAFTAGTFVIPDPPRPAVWAIALPIVLMILIGVLSLVAVVVRLRAPRDAAGRGTIIPEYSVPEQDNLLVAGNVVGRAEKAMAAAMVALAVRGNLQIVDNGKDEYSLRYLNSAGTDEQEADLLAALFGRDAGRGKVRSLKKPSAKFATKLQKVATDTKARVLKLGLRRTVRSAPGLALLWALVAMFPLALVLFILNLAVSPAPSISGIVVLPVAIAGVIVGAGCAYIPAVLTTAGATLRDYLLGVKMYLTLAEADRFRMLQSPEGALRVESAPRVDSAPRVDSAPRVGSTVPVDSALPVDTGDENQVVKLYEKLLPYAVLWGIEREWASELAVRYENSSPDWYVGSSGFNPVLFGASMHSFSTSAATAASYAASTGASSSGGSMGGGSAGGGGGGGGGGGH
;
A
#
# COMPACT_ATOMS: atom_id res chain seq x y z
N MET A 1 -32.48 -55.88 -56.11
CA MET A 1 -33.94 -56.00 -55.83
C MET A 1 -34.46 -54.62 -55.42
N LYS A 2 -35.47 -54.04 -56.09
CA LYS A 2 -36.91 -53.97 -55.70
C LYS A 2 -37.13 -53.58 -54.23
N ARG A 3 -38.04 -52.69 -53.79
CA ARG A 3 -39.00 -51.66 -54.33
C ARG A 3 -39.45 -50.82 -53.09
N ASN A 4 -40.06 -49.63 -53.09
CA ASN A 4 -40.54 -48.60 -54.04
C ASN A 4 -40.46 -47.25 -53.27
N GLY A 5 -40.26 -46.07 -53.89
CA GLY A 5 -41.34 -45.12 -54.27
C GLY A 5 -41.56 -44.01 -53.20
N THR A 6 -41.90 -42.75 -53.52
CA THR A 6 -42.20 -42.10 -54.81
C THR A 6 -42.29 -40.57 -54.65
N LYS A 7 -41.80 -39.81 -55.65
CA LYS A 7 -42.30 -38.46 -56.07
C LYS A 7 -42.15 -37.28 -55.06
N SER A 8 -42.12 -36.00 -55.44
CA SER A 8 -41.84 -35.31 -56.71
C SER A 8 -41.60 -33.80 -56.49
N VAL A 9 -40.60 -33.23 -57.19
CA VAL A 9 -40.70 -32.07 -58.10
C VAL A 9 -41.30 -30.73 -57.58
N ALA A 10 -40.41 -29.72 -57.45
CA ALA A 10 -40.54 -28.31 -57.94
C ALA A 10 -41.65 -27.39 -57.34
N VAL A 11 -41.62 -26.04 -57.40
CA VAL A 11 -40.62 -24.99 -57.70
C VAL A 11 -41.20 -23.63 -57.24
N ALA A 12 -40.34 -22.61 -57.05
CA ALA A 12 -40.61 -21.16 -57.14
C ALA A 12 -41.25 -20.34 -55.97
N LEU A 13 -40.58 -19.20 -55.75
CA LEU A 13 -41.11 -17.83 -55.54
C LEU A 13 -41.78 -17.44 -54.21
N SER A 14 -40.92 -17.12 -53.24
CA SER A 14 -40.67 -15.74 -52.72
C SER A 14 -41.77 -14.87 -52.10
N VAL A 15 -41.33 -14.11 -51.08
CA VAL A 15 -41.95 -12.93 -50.44
C VAL A 15 -43.08 -13.24 -49.45
N GLY A 16 -42.81 -12.97 -48.18
CA GLY A 16 -43.82 -12.97 -47.11
C GLY A 16 -43.76 -11.69 -46.28
N PRO A 17 -44.92 -11.16 -45.86
CA PRO A 17 -45.06 -10.30 -44.68
C PRO A 17 -45.65 -11.11 -43.49
N GLY A 18 -45.45 -10.63 -42.25
CA GLY A 18 -46.11 -11.19 -41.05
C GLY A 18 -47.57 -10.71 -40.87
N PRO A 19 -48.18 -10.71 -39.66
CA PRO A 19 -47.65 -11.13 -38.34
C PRO A 19 -48.68 -11.97 -37.51
N ALA A 20 -48.57 -11.94 -36.16
CA ALA A 20 -49.49 -12.42 -35.11
C ALA A 20 -49.33 -13.87 -34.59
N GLY A 21 -49.40 -14.02 -33.24
CA GLY A 21 -49.33 -15.31 -32.49
C GLY A 21 -50.73 -15.83 -32.11
N PRO A 22 -50.98 -16.36 -30.88
CA PRO A 22 -50.12 -16.53 -29.70
C PRO A 22 -50.26 -17.94 -29.03
N VAL A 23 -50.14 -18.02 -27.68
CA VAL A 23 -50.57 -19.10 -26.74
C VAL A 23 -49.51 -20.14 -26.28
N LEU A 24 -48.93 -19.84 -25.10
CA LEU A 24 -48.88 -20.68 -23.86
C LEU A 24 -48.32 -22.14 -23.91
N ALA A 25 -47.63 -22.68 -22.89
CA ALA A 25 -47.38 -22.21 -21.52
C ALA A 25 -46.12 -22.84 -20.90
N GLN A 26 -45.40 -22.04 -20.08
CA GLN A 26 -44.93 -22.35 -18.70
C GLN A 26 -44.00 -23.56 -18.44
N LYS A 27 -43.06 -23.55 -17.49
CA LYS A 27 -42.59 -22.57 -16.47
C LYS A 27 -41.09 -22.90 -16.27
N GLY A 28 -40.16 -21.96 -16.11
CA GLY A 28 -39.98 -21.08 -14.93
C GLY A 28 -38.81 -21.65 -14.08
N LEU A 29 -37.89 -20.89 -13.48
CA LEU A 29 -37.81 -19.44 -13.18
C LEU A 29 -36.61 -18.82 -13.93
N ALA A 30 -36.77 -17.71 -14.65
CA ALA A 30 -36.64 -16.30 -14.19
C ALA A 30 -35.19 -15.92 -13.79
N ARG A 31 -34.47 -15.04 -14.51
CA ARG A 31 -34.68 -13.57 -14.68
C ARG A 31 -34.53 -12.81 -13.35
N THR A 32 -33.87 -11.65 -13.25
CA THR A 32 -33.57 -10.63 -14.29
C THR A 32 -32.44 -9.69 -13.86
N VAL A 33 -31.63 -9.24 -14.82
CA VAL A 33 -31.15 -7.85 -15.04
C VAL A 33 -30.88 -6.95 -13.83
N LEU A 34 -29.65 -6.43 -13.75
CA LEU A 34 -29.45 -4.99 -13.64
C LEU A 34 -28.22 -4.55 -14.45
N ALA A 35 -28.43 -3.67 -15.43
CA ALA A 35 -27.37 -2.84 -16.01
C ALA A 35 -27.69 -1.40 -15.65
N SER A 36 -26.80 -0.74 -14.89
CA SER A 36 -26.63 0.71 -14.83
C SER A 36 -25.53 1.10 -13.84
N THR A 37 -24.69 2.05 -14.25
CA THR A 37 -24.00 3.05 -13.42
C THR A 37 -23.36 2.60 -12.10
N VAL A 38 -22.03 2.40 -12.12
CA VAL A 38 -21.19 2.61 -10.93
C VAL A 38 -20.47 3.95 -11.08
N LEU A 39 -21.06 5.00 -10.52
CA LEU A 39 -20.36 6.24 -10.18
C LEU A 39 -20.39 6.38 -8.65
N ALA A 40 -19.29 6.87 -8.08
CA ALA A 40 -19.14 7.25 -6.66
C ALA A 40 -19.32 6.14 -5.60
N SER A 41 -18.30 5.30 -5.40
CA SER A 41 -18.00 4.69 -4.08
C SER A 41 -16.51 4.39 -3.84
N THR A 42 -15.61 5.30 -4.25
CA THR A 42 -14.14 5.16 -4.04
C THR A 42 -13.61 6.24 -3.11
N VAL A 43 -13.94 6.14 -1.81
CA VAL A 43 -13.27 6.90 -0.73
C VAL A 43 -13.07 6.00 0.48
N GLN A 44 -12.08 5.09 0.40
CA GLN A 44 -11.27 4.56 1.53
C GLN A 44 -10.23 3.51 1.05
N ALA A 45 -9.45 3.82 0.02
CA ALA A 45 -8.33 2.98 -0.45
C ALA A 45 -7.27 3.78 -1.23
N SER A 46 -6.97 5.03 -0.84
CA SER A 46 -6.13 5.92 -1.65
C SER A 46 -5.32 6.96 -0.86
N THR A 47 -4.66 6.55 0.23
CA THR A 47 -3.61 7.35 0.90
C THR A 47 -2.45 6.48 1.41
N VAL A 48 -1.83 5.73 0.49
CA VAL A 48 -0.46 5.19 0.65
C VAL A 48 0.46 5.72 -0.46
N LEU A 49 -0.09 6.18 -1.59
CA LEU A 49 0.66 6.50 -2.82
C LEU A 49 1.03 8.00 -3.00
N ALA A 50 1.05 8.79 -1.92
CA ALA A 50 1.39 10.22 -1.97
C ALA A 50 2.35 10.69 -0.86
N GLY A 51 3.00 9.74 -0.16
CA GLY A 51 4.04 10.03 0.84
C GLY A 51 5.47 9.96 0.29
N THR A 52 5.67 9.42 -0.91
CA THR A 52 6.98 9.04 -1.47
C THR A 52 7.74 10.17 -2.17
N LEU A 53 7.12 11.32 -2.45
CA LEU A 53 7.72 12.36 -3.30
C LEU A 53 8.21 13.62 -2.58
N LEU A 54 8.03 13.76 -1.26
CA LEU A 54 8.55 14.92 -0.50
C LEU A 54 9.32 14.59 0.79
N ALA A 55 9.64 13.31 1.03
CA ALA A 55 10.65 12.95 2.04
C ALA A 55 12.09 13.11 1.51
N GLY A 56 12.31 12.95 0.20
CA GLY A 56 13.63 13.13 -0.44
C GLY A 56 14.13 14.58 -0.52
N ALA A 57 13.25 15.58 -0.35
CA ALA A 57 13.56 16.99 -0.59
C ALA A 57 14.07 17.77 0.64
N LEU A 58 14.13 17.15 1.83
CA LEU A 58 14.64 17.81 3.06
C LEU A 58 15.81 17.09 3.74
N LEU A 59 16.28 15.97 3.18
CA LEU A 59 17.62 15.43 3.45
C LEU A 59 18.69 16.04 2.51
N ALA A 60 18.27 16.64 1.39
CA ALA A 60 19.14 17.24 0.37
C ALA A 60 19.84 18.56 0.77
N THR A 61 19.61 19.10 1.97
CA THR A 61 20.25 20.35 2.45
C THR A 61 21.05 20.19 3.75
N ALA A 62 21.34 18.95 4.16
CA ALA A 62 22.36 18.66 5.18
C ALA A 62 23.69 18.16 4.55
N ALA A 63 23.72 17.92 3.24
CA ALA A 63 24.85 17.34 2.50
C ALA A 63 25.88 18.38 2.00
N SER A 64 25.88 19.61 2.54
CA SER A 64 26.76 20.71 2.07
C SER A 64 27.49 21.45 3.19
N VAL A 65 27.80 20.75 4.29
CA VAL A 65 28.96 21.09 5.12
C VAL A 65 30.00 20.02 4.86
N GLY A 66 31.00 20.37 4.06
CA GLY A 66 32.15 19.51 3.78
C GLY A 66 32.99 19.33 5.04
N LEU A 67 32.60 18.39 5.89
CA LEU A 67 33.56 17.64 6.69
C LEU A 67 34.22 16.68 5.72
N ALA A 68 35.42 17.02 5.27
CA ALA A 68 36.31 16.05 4.66
C ALA A 68 36.64 15.01 5.74
N THR A 69 35.90 13.90 5.73
CA THR A 69 36.35 12.69 6.39
C THR A 69 37.69 12.32 5.78
N PRO A 70 38.72 11.96 6.58
CA PRO A 70 39.87 11.30 6.00
C PRO A 70 39.37 10.07 5.24
N ALA A 71 39.88 9.86 4.02
CA ALA A 71 39.70 8.59 3.34
C ALA A 71 40.47 7.55 4.16
N TYR A 72 39.75 6.85 5.03
CA TYR A 72 40.10 5.48 5.34
C TYR A 72 39.77 4.70 4.07
N ALA A 73 40.76 4.04 3.51
CA ALA A 73 40.53 3.17 2.37
C ALA A 73 39.64 2.02 2.82
N ASP A 74 38.65 1.68 2.00
CA ASP A 74 37.86 0.47 2.21
C ASP A 74 38.76 -0.74 1.95
N VAL A 75 38.59 -1.86 2.64
CA VAL A 75 39.40 -3.06 2.32
C VAL A 75 39.13 -3.54 0.90
N GLU A 76 37.97 -3.16 0.34
CA GLU A 76 37.57 -3.42 -1.04
C GLU A 76 38.28 -2.53 -2.09
N ASP A 77 38.99 -1.46 -1.71
CA ASP A 77 39.64 -0.50 -2.62
C ASP A 77 40.93 -1.06 -3.27
N PHE A 78 40.80 -2.09 -4.11
CA PHE A 78 41.84 -2.62 -4.99
C PHE A 78 41.23 -3.17 -6.30
N THR A 79 42.06 -3.69 -7.21
CA THR A 79 41.60 -4.24 -8.51
C THR A 79 42.28 -5.55 -8.85
N PHE A 80 41.65 -6.41 -9.65
CA PHE A 80 42.31 -7.60 -10.20
C PHE A 80 42.80 -7.33 -11.63
N ALA A 81 44.11 -7.51 -11.86
CA ALA A 81 44.70 -7.44 -13.20
C ALA A 81 44.12 -8.52 -14.11
N SER A 82 44.01 -9.75 -13.58
CA SER A 82 43.36 -10.86 -14.28
C SER A 82 42.86 -11.96 -13.36
N TYR A 83 41.85 -12.67 -13.87
CA TYR A 83 41.37 -13.95 -13.39
C TYR A 83 41.43 -14.93 -14.56
N ASP A 84 42.22 -16.00 -14.43
CA ASP A 84 42.32 -17.07 -15.43
C ASP A 84 42.01 -18.41 -14.75
N ALA A 85 40.99 -19.12 -15.21
CA ALA A 85 40.58 -20.43 -14.68
C ALA A 85 40.68 -21.55 -15.74
N ASP A 86 41.25 -22.68 -15.34
CA ASP A 86 41.14 -23.95 -16.07
C ASP A 86 40.18 -24.88 -15.32
N TYR A 87 39.20 -25.42 -16.05
CA TYR A 87 38.22 -26.38 -15.56
C TYR A 87 38.44 -27.71 -16.30
N TRP A 88 38.71 -28.79 -15.57
CA TRP A 88 38.83 -30.15 -16.13
C TRP A 88 37.58 -30.93 -15.78
N LEU A 89 36.63 -31.03 -16.73
CA LEU A 89 35.40 -31.79 -16.56
C LEU A 89 35.59 -33.24 -16.98
N SER A 90 35.33 -34.15 -16.06
CA SER A 90 35.32 -35.60 -16.24
C SER A 90 34.03 -36.20 -15.66
N ARG A 91 33.97 -37.53 -15.62
CA ARG A 91 32.84 -38.30 -15.07
C ARG A 91 33.38 -39.44 -14.20
N ASP A 92 32.84 -39.61 -13.00
CA ASP A 92 33.28 -40.65 -12.07
C ASP A 92 32.72 -42.06 -12.44
N ASP A 93 33.21 -43.09 -11.76
CA ASP A 93 32.82 -44.50 -11.93
C ASP A 93 31.30 -44.75 -11.75
N ASP A 94 30.61 -43.90 -10.97
CA ASP A 94 29.16 -43.96 -10.77
C ASP A 94 28.34 -43.19 -11.83
N GLY A 95 29.02 -42.44 -12.69
CA GLY A 95 28.44 -41.62 -13.75
C GLY A 95 28.19 -40.15 -13.38
N SER A 96 28.46 -39.71 -12.15
CA SER A 96 28.34 -38.31 -11.73
C SER A 96 29.38 -37.40 -12.42
N ALA A 97 29.09 -36.11 -12.52
CA ALA A 97 30.02 -35.13 -13.07
C ALA A 97 31.07 -34.74 -12.02
N VAL A 98 32.35 -34.70 -12.40
CA VAL A 98 33.43 -34.24 -11.52
C VAL A 98 34.25 -33.19 -12.26
N MET A 99 34.55 -32.09 -11.59
CA MET A 99 35.33 -30.99 -12.14
C MET A 99 36.43 -30.60 -11.16
N ARG A 100 37.67 -30.73 -11.61
CA ARG A 100 38.79 -30.03 -10.97
C ARG A 100 38.90 -28.64 -11.56
N THR A 101 39.16 -27.65 -10.72
CA THR A 101 39.33 -26.26 -11.10
C THR A 101 40.67 -25.76 -10.58
N VAL A 102 41.42 -25.05 -11.42
CA VAL A 102 42.55 -24.23 -11.00
C VAL A 102 42.26 -22.78 -11.38
N GLU A 103 42.07 -21.94 -10.37
CA GLU A 103 41.92 -20.49 -10.53
C GLU A 103 43.25 -19.79 -10.30
N THR A 104 43.59 -18.81 -11.14
CA THR A 104 44.72 -17.90 -10.94
C THR A 104 44.19 -16.46 -10.89
N LEU A 105 44.26 -15.85 -9.71
CA LEU A 105 43.83 -14.48 -9.45
C LEU A 105 45.06 -13.60 -9.25
N VAL A 106 45.17 -12.50 -10.00
CA VAL A 106 46.25 -11.51 -9.85
C VAL A 106 45.65 -10.21 -9.30
N ALA A 107 45.83 -9.95 -8.01
CA ALA A 107 45.36 -8.77 -7.32
C ALA A 107 46.41 -7.65 -7.35
N GLU A 108 45.99 -6.41 -7.59
CA GLU A 108 46.82 -5.20 -7.53
C GLU A 108 46.44 -4.38 -6.28
N PHE A 109 47.12 -4.64 -5.16
CA PHE A 109 46.88 -3.95 -3.89
C PHE A 109 47.58 -2.58 -3.81
N PRO A 110 47.01 -1.61 -3.09
CA PRO A 110 47.65 -0.33 -2.85
C PRO A 110 48.90 -0.44 -1.95
N GLU A 111 49.83 0.50 -2.10
CA GLU A 111 51.05 0.66 -1.29
C GLU A 111 50.76 1.19 0.14
N THR A 112 49.53 1.04 0.63
CA THR A 112 49.09 1.44 1.97
C THR A 112 48.63 0.22 2.74
N ASP A 113 48.99 0.17 4.04
CA ASP A 113 48.57 -0.83 5.03
C ASP A 113 47.03 -0.91 5.14
N GLN A 114 46.41 -1.63 4.20
CA GLN A 114 44.97 -1.76 4.00
C GLN A 114 44.59 -3.23 3.97
N ASN A 115 45.25 -4.02 3.12
CA ASN A 115 44.94 -5.42 2.86
C ASN A 115 46.02 -6.36 3.36
N ARG A 116 45.59 -7.53 3.80
CA ARG A 116 46.39 -8.71 4.20
C ARG A 116 46.26 -9.84 3.19
N GLY A 117 45.22 -9.78 2.35
CA GLY A 117 45.07 -10.62 1.17
C GLY A 117 43.65 -10.54 0.63
N ILE A 118 43.12 -11.67 0.14
CA ILE A 118 41.78 -11.76 -0.43
C ILE A 118 40.90 -12.77 0.31
N VAL A 119 39.60 -12.51 0.31
CA VAL A 119 38.58 -13.53 0.59
C VAL A 119 38.14 -14.14 -0.74
N ARG A 120 37.86 -15.46 -0.77
CA ARG A 120 37.32 -16.19 -1.93
C ARG A 120 36.25 -17.19 -1.48
N ALA A 121 35.00 -16.96 -1.86
CA ALA A 121 33.87 -17.85 -1.64
C ALA A 121 33.65 -18.78 -2.84
N LEU A 122 34.08 -20.04 -2.71
CA LEU A 122 33.79 -21.12 -3.65
C LEU A 122 32.37 -21.65 -3.37
N PRO A 123 31.58 -21.98 -4.40
CA PRO A 123 30.22 -22.48 -4.21
C PRO A 123 30.29 -23.91 -3.65
N ASP A 124 29.42 -24.27 -2.71
CA ASP A 124 29.27 -25.66 -2.23
C ASP A 124 27.85 -26.22 -2.43
N GLU A 125 26.89 -25.40 -2.84
CA GLU A 125 25.62 -25.84 -3.41
C GLU A 125 25.40 -25.21 -4.79
N TYR A 126 24.93 -26.00 -5.75
CA TYR A 126 24.37 -25.50 -7.00
C TYR A 126 22.89 -25.90 -7.12
N ASN A 127 21.97 -24.92 -7.08
CA ASN A 127 20.51 -25.04 -6.94
C ASN A 127 20.03 -26.39 -6.32
N GLY A 128 20.25 -26.58 -5.03
CA GLY A 128 19.79 -27.72 -4.25
C GLY A 128 20.60 -29.01 -4.38
N LEU A 129 21.73 -29.00 -5.09
CA LEU A 129 22.67 -30.13 -5.16
C LEU A 129 23.99 -29.72 -4.50
N PRO A 130 24.50 -30.48 -3.51
CA PRO A 130 25.81 -30.21 -2.93
C PRO A 130 26.91 -30.48 -3.97
N LEU A 131 27.93 -29.64 -4.01
CA LEU A 131 29.08 -29.76 -4.90
C LEU A 131 30.25 -30.53 -4.25
N GLU A 132 30.16 -30.85 -2.96
CA GLU A 132 31.22 -31.51 -2.17
C GLU A 132 32.61 -30.86 -2.37
N THR A 133 32.65 -29.53 -2.31
CA THR A 133 33.80 -28.71 -2.69
C THR A 133 34.98 -28.95 -1.77
N ARG A 134 36.03 -29.55 -2.33
CA ARG A 134 37.30 -29.78 -1.64
C ARG A 134 38.38 -28.87 -2.22
N VAL A 135 38.94 -28.01 -1.38
CA VAL A 135 40.19 -27.31 -1.70
C VAL A 135 41.36 -28.29 -1.55
N ASP A 136 42.15 -28.41 -2.60
CA ASP A 136 43.30 -29.30 -2.69
C ASP A 136 44.61 -28.56 -2.39
N SER A 137 44.78 -27.30 -2.86
CA SER A 137 45.88 -26.42 -2.45
C SER A 137 45.63 -24.92 -2.73
N VAL A 138 46.40 -24.06 -2.05
CA VAL A 138 46.52 -22.62 -2.36
C VAL A 138 48.00 -22.24 -2.37
N VAL A 139 48.50 -21.72 -3.50
CA VAL A 139 49.92 -21.38 -3.69
C VAL A 139 50.10 -20.04 -4.42
N ASP A 140 51.30 -19.48 -4.37
CA ASP A 140 51.67 -18.26 -5.10
C ASP A 140 52.13 -18.55 -6.56
N GLN A 141 52.56 -17.50 -7.26
CA GLN A 141 53.15 -17.59 -8.61
C GLN A 141 54.44 -18.43 -8.74
N ASN A 142 55.15 -18.69 -7.63
CA ASN A 142 56.36 -19.51 -7.58
C ASN A 142 56.03 -20.98 -7.21
N GLY A 143 54.83 -21.24 -6.68
CA GLY A 143 54.39 -22.52 -6.14
C GLY A 143 54.70 -22.70 -4.64
N ASP A 144 54.97 -21.61 -3.92
CA ASP A 144 55.11 -21.61 -2.46
C ASP A 144 53.71 -21.52 -1.79
N ASP A 145 53.50 -22.26 -0.71
CA ASP A 145 52.19 -22.39 -0.03
C ASP A 145 51.73 -21.05 0.59
N ILE A 146 50.48 -20.64 0.32
CA ILE A 146 49.84 -19.46 0.94
C ILE A 146 48.99 -19.91 2.13
N PRO A 147 49.19 -19.38 3.36
CA PRO A 147 48.33 -19.67 4.50
C PRO A 147 46.90 -19.15 4.30
N TYR A 148 45.91 -20.01 4.57
CA TYR A 148 44.49 -19.66 4.52
C TYR A 148 43.69 -20.24 5.68
N GLU A 149 42.60 -19.55 6.03
CA GLU A 149 41.51 -20.08 6.86
C GLU A 149 40.33 -20.48 5.96
N GLN A 150 39.60 -21.53 6.33
CA GLN A 150 38.44 -22.05 5.60
C GLN A 150 37.23 -22.14 6.54
N ASP A 151 36.11 -21.55 6.14
CA ASP A 151 34.82 -21.61 6.82
C ASP A 151 33.70 -22.06 5.87
N ASP A 152 32.77 -22.87 6.37
CA ASP A 152 31.60 -23.35 5.61
C ASP A 152 30.39 -22.42 5.88
N GLU A 153 30.11 -21.46 4.98
CA GLU A 153 29.03 -20.47 5.12
C GLU A 153 27.82 -20.77 4.23
N GLY A 154 27.00 -21.72 4.67
CA GLY A 154 25.71 -22.03 4.05
C GLY A 154 25.87 -22.76 2.72
N ASP A 155 25.86 -22.00 1.62
CA ASP A 155 25.92 -22.51 0.24
C ASP A 155 27.34 -22.38 -0.36
N PHE A 156 28.35 -21.98 0.45
CA PHE A 156 29.72 -21.66 0.02
C PHE A 156 30.79 -22.16 1.00
N VAL A 157 31.94 -22.57 0.46
CA VAL A 157 33.22 -22.69 1.17
C VAL A 157 33.97 -21.37 1.02
N VAL A 158 34.16 -20.66 2.13
CA VAL A 158 34.83 -19.35 2.17
C VAL A 158 36.29 -19.51 2.59
N LEU A 159 37.20 -19.02 1.76
CA LEU A 159 38.64 -19.02 2.00
C LEU A 159 39.11 -17.59 2.31
N THR A 160 39.77 -17.39 3.45
CA THR A 160 40.48 -16.15 3.76
C THR A 160 41.97 -16.37 3.53
N LEU A 161 42.52 -15.80 2.46
CA LEU A 161 43.90 -15.99 2.02
C LEU A 161 44.77 -14.84 2.53
N GLY A 162 45.84 -15.12 3.29
CA GLY A 162 46.71 -14.08 3.89
C GLY A 162 46.80 -14.14 5.42
N GLY A 163 47.05 -15.32 5.98
CA GLY A 163 46.90 -15.62 7.41
C GLY A 163 48.06 -15.31 8.36
N ASP A 164 49.00 -14.42 8.03
CA ASP A 164 50.18 -14.10 8.88
C ASP A 164 50.15 -12.74 9.58
N ASP A 165 48.99 -12.05 9.57
CA ASP A 165 48.76 -10.69 10.10
C ASP A 165 49.55 -9.57 9.37
N GLU A 166 50.39 -9.86 8.38
CA GLU A 166 51.17 -8.86 7.62
C GLU A 166 50.35 -8.24 6.47
N TYR A 167 50.65 -6.99 6.10
CA TYR A 167 49.99 -6.31 4.99
C TYR A 167 50.66 -6.64 3.65
N VAL A 168 49.85 -6.81 2.61
CA VAL A 168 50.30 -7.06 1.23
C VAL A 168 50.16 -5.79 0.39
N HIS A 169 51.06 -5.61 -0.57
CA HIS A 169 51.11 -4.45 -1.47
C HIS A 169 51.45 -4.88 -2.89
N GLY A 170 51.02 -4.09 -3.87
CA GLY A 170 51.32 -4.31 -5.28
C GLY A 170 50.67 -5.59 -5.84
N GLU A 171 51.32 -6.16 -6.86
CA GLU A 171 50.84 -7.37 -7.54
C GLU A 171 51.04 -8.62 -6.66
N GLN A 172 49.95 -9.34 -6.38
CA GLN A 172 49.93 -10.60 -5.62
C GLN A 172 49.13 -11.64 -6.40
N THR A 173 49.71 -12.83 -6.57
CA THR A 173 49.10 -13.93 -7.31
C THR A 173 48.63 -15.04 -6.36
N TYR A 174 47.37 -15.43 -6.48
CA TYR A 174 46.77 -16.55 -5.75
C TYR A 174 46.37 -17.63 -6.75
N VAL A 175 46.91 -18.84 -6.59
CA VAL A 175 46.55 -20.02 -7.37
C VAL A 175 45.81 -20.99 -6.46
N ILE A 176 44.54 -21.27 -6.77
CA ILE A 176 43.64 -22.10 -5.96
C ILE A 176 43.28 -23.35 -6.77
N ASP A 177 43.63 -24.53 -6.26
CA ASP A 177 43.32 -25.83 -6.85
C ASP A 177 42.25 -26.52 -5.98
N TYR A 178 41.13 -26.91 -6.60
CA TYR A 178 40.02 -27.53 -5.89
C TYR A 178 39.18 -28.45 -6.79
N THR A 179 38.44 -29.36 -6.16
CA THR A 179 37.61 -30.37 -6.85
C THR A 179 36.15 -30.26 -6.40
N GLN A 180 35.23 -30.43 -7.36
CA GLN A 180 33.77 -30.38 -7.17
C GLN A 180 33.06 -31.51 -7.91
N HIS A 181 31.92 -31.93 -7.38
CA HIS A 181 31.01 -32.95 -7.91
C HIS A 181 29.69 -32.31 -8.38
N ASP A 182 28.90 -33.04 -9.17
CA ASP A 182 27.53 -32.68 -9.59
C ASP A 182 27.37 -31.29 -10.28
N VAL A 183 28.45 -30.79 -10.89
CA VAL A 183 28.50 -29.47 -11.57
C VAL A 183 27.66 -29.39 -12.86
N VAL A 184 27.21 -30.53 -13.41
CA VAL A 184 26.39 -30.61 -14.63
C VAL A 184 24.92 -30.79 -14.28
N ARG A 185 24.04 -30.11 -15.02
CA ARG A 185 22.58 -30.13 -14.81
C ARG A 185 21.82 -30.69 -16.00
N SER A 186 20.60 -31.16 -15.78
CA SER A 186 19.68 -31.54 -16.87
C SER A 186 18.53 -30.55 -16.90
N PHE A 187 18.37 -29.87 -18.03
CA PHE A 187 17.36 -28.81 -18.21
C PHE A 187 16.17 -29.35 -19.00
N ALA A 188 14.99 -29.39 -18.37
CA ALA A 188 13.81 -30.08 -18.91
C ALA A 188 13.18 -29.41 -20.14
N ASP A 189 13.54 -28.15 -20.40
CA ASP A 189 13.11 -27.34 -21.54
C ASP A 189 14.05 -27.44 -22.75
N THR A 190 15.35 -27.68 -22.54
CA THR A 190 16.33 -27.90 -23.61
C THR A 190 16.53 -29.38 -23.93
N GLY A 191 16.34 -30.28 -22.96
CA GLY A 191 16.45 -31.73 -23.14
C GLY A 191 17.90 -32.21 -23.31
N VAL A 192 18.85 -31.50 -22.71
CA VAL A 192 20.29 -31.80 -22.70
C VAL A 192 20.83 -31.79 -21.26
N ASP A 193 21.97 -32.43 -21.06
CA ASP A 193 22.78 -32.22 -19.86
C ASP A 193 23.74 -31.04 -20.16
N GLU A 194 23.93 -30.10 -19.25
CA GLU A 194 24.66 -28.85 -19.53
C GLU A 194 25.50 -28.43 -18.31
N LEU A 195 26.78 -28.18 -18.55
CA LEU A 195 27.63 -27.44 -17.63
C LEU A 195 27.30 -25.95 -17.84
N TYR A 196 26.66 -25.33 -16.86
CA TYR A 196 26.31 -23.90 -16.87
C TYR A 196 27.04 -23.22 -15.71
N TRP A 197 28.14 -22.53 -16.01
CA TRP A 197 29.16 -22.19 -15.01
C TRP A 197 29.57 -20.72 -15.08
N ASP A 198 29.67 -20.07 -13.92
CA ASP A 198 30.18 -18.71 -13.78
C ASP A 198 31.69 -18.78 -13.51
N THR A 199 32.46 -17.87 -14.09
CA THR A 199 33.92 -17.92 -14.03
C THR A 199 34.41 -17.32 -12.71
N ASN A 200 34.47 -15.99 -12.64
CA ASN A 200 34.76 -15.24 -11.41
C ASN A 200 33.52 -15.03 -10.52
N GLY A 201 32.32 -15.15 -11.10
CA GLY A 201 31.03 -14.95 -10.42
C GLY A 201 30.74 -13.51 -10.01
N THR A 202 29.58 -13.27 -9.40
CA THR A 202 29.00 -11.91 -9.24
C THR A 202 29.21 -11.27 -7.86
N GLY A 203 29.91 -11.93 -6.93
CA GLY A 203 30.08 -11.45 -5.54
C GLY A 203 31.35 -10.63 -5.26
N PHE A 204 32.20 -10.36 -6.26
CA PHE A 204 33.37 -9.49 -6.09
C PHE A 204 32.99 -8.01 -6.14
N ALA A 205 33.49 -7.21 -5.20
CA ALA A 205 33.36 -5.74 -5.24
C ALA A 205 34.41 -5.07 -6.14
N GLN A 206 35.49 -5.78 -6.46
CA GLN A 206 36.59 -5.32 -7.31
C GLN A 206 36.26 -5.51 -8.79
N PRO A 207 36.71 -4.61 -9.69
CA PRO A 207 36.72 -4.86 -11.12
C PRO A 207 37.87 -5.79 -11.54
N PHE A 208 37.71 -6.43 -12.70
CA PHE A 208 38.71 -7.31 -13.32
C PHE A 208 39.15 -6.78 -14.69
N GLY A 209 40.46 -6.60 -14.89
CA GLY A 209 41.03 -6.21 -16.17
C GLY A 209 40.81 -7.27 -17.27
N ARG A 210 40.90 -8.55 -16.92
CA ARG A 210 40.58 -9.70 -17.79
C ARG A 210 39.98 -10.84 -16.97
N VAL A 211 38.93 -11.47 -17.49
CA VAL A 211 38.42 -12.77 -17.02
C VAL A 211 38.48 -13.77 -18.17
N SER A 212 39.02 -14.96 -17.91
CA SER A 212 39.29 -16.00 -18.90
C SER A 212 39.00 -17.38 -18.31
N ALA A 213 38.27 -18.22 -19.06
CA ALA A 213 37.88 -19.57 -18.69
C ALA A 213 38.28 -20.56 -19.77
N ARG A 214 38.89 -21.68 -19.36
CA ARG A 214 39.28 -22.80 -20.23
C ARG A 214 38.67 -24.10 -19.74
N PHE A 215 37.62 -24.56 -20.42
CA PHE A 215 36.95 -25.82 -20.12
C PHE A 215 37.57 -26.94 -20.96
N ARG A 216 38.24 -27.86 -20.28
CA ARG A 216 38.87 -29.07 -20.83
C ARG A 216 37.95 -30.23 -20.55
N ILE A 217 37.47 -30.86 -21.61
CA ILE A 217 36.51 -31.96 -21.53
C ILE A 217 37.28 -33.26 -21.69
N ASP A 218 37.05 -34.23 -20.79
CA ASP A 218 37.67 -35.55 -20.88
C ASP A 218 37.39 -36.20 -22.25
N PRO A 219 38.39 -36.82 -22.92
CA PRO A 219 38.21 -37.44 -24.24
C PRO A 219 37.09 -38.50 -24.30
N GLU A 220 36.77 -39.17 -23.18
CA GLU A 220 35.65 -40.12 -23.15
C GLU A 220 34.28 -39.45 -23.32
N LEU A 221 34.17 -38.16 -22.99
CA LEU A 221 32.96 -37.34 -23.12
C LEU A 221 32.84 -36.66 -24.50
N GLU A 222 33.87 -36.70 -25.36
CA GLU A 222 33.87 -36.04 -26.68
C GLU A 222 32.65 -36.47 -27.53
N THR A 223 32.32 -37.76 -27.52
CA THR A 223 31.19 -38.30 -28.30
C THR A 223 29.81 -37.92 -27.76
N ALA A 224 29.74 -37.39 -26.54
CA ALA A 224 28.52 -36.93 -25.88
C ALA A 224 28.29 -35.42 -26.04
N LEU A 225 29.28 -34.65 -26.50
CA LEU A 225 29.11 -33.22 -26.79
C LEU A 225 28.07 -33.02 -27.92
N THR A 226 27.07 -32.17 -27.67
CA THR A 226 26.08 -31.79 -28.68
C THR A 226 26.66 -30.95 -29.81
N GLY A 227 27.75 -30.23 -29.51
CA GLY A 227 28.26 -29.16 -30.35
C GLY A 227 27.60 -27.80 -30.10
N ASP A 228 26.79 -27.65 -29.05
CA ASP A 228 26.29 -26.35 -28.58
C ASP A 228 27.09 -25.87 -27.35
N ALA A 229 27.42 -24.58 -27.37
CA ALA A 229 28.10 -23.89 -26.27
C ALA A 229 27.89 -22.37 -26.42
N SER A 230 27.73 -21.65 -25.32
CA SER A 230 27.52 -20.19 -25.31
C SER A 230 28.28 -19.51 -24.16
N CYS A 231 28.41 -18.20 -24.24
CA CYS A 231 29.06 -17.34 -23.25
C CYS A 231 28.22 -16.09 -23.04
N TYR A 232 28.09 -15.65 -21.79
CA TYR A 232 27.42 -14.43 -21.37
C TYR A 232 28.33 -13.60 -20.46
N VAL A 233 28.22 -12.27 -20.53
CA VAL A 233 29.03 -11.34 -19.76
C VAL A 233 28.21 -10.22 -19.14
N GLY A 234 28.58 -9.78 -17.94
CA GLY A 234 28.02 -8.64 -17.23
C GLY A 234 27.49 -9.03 -15.84
N ALA A 235 26.71 -8.12 -15.23
CA ALA A 235 26.03 -8.38 -13.96
C ALA A 235 24.95 -9.47 -14.07
N ASP A 236 24.50 -9.99 -12.91
CA ASP A 236 23.42 -10.99 -12.81
C ASP A 236 22.19 -10.64 -13.68
N GLY A 237 21.75 -11.62 -14.47
CA GLY A 237 20.67 -11.49 -15.44
C GLY A 237 21.06 -10.86 -16.79
N SER A 238 22.33 -10.50 -17.02
CA SER A 238 22.79 -9.98 -18.31
C SER A 238 22.74 -11.05 -19.41
N THR A 239 21.97 -10.83 -20.47
CA THR A 239 21.92 -11.70 -21.65
C THR A 239 22.93 -11.31 -22.74
N THR A 240 23.94 -10.49 -22.40
CA THR A 240 24.96 -10.02 -23.36
C THR A 240 25.91 -11.16 -23.69
N GLN A 241 26.01 -11.56 -24.97
CA GLN A 241 26.83 -12.69 -25.39
C GLN A 241 28.31 -12.32 -25.58
N CYS A 242 29.19 -13.25 -25.21
CA CYS A 242 30.63 -13.25 -25.51
C CYS A 242 31.01 -14.41 -26.46
N GLU A 243 32.23 -14.40 -26.99
CA GLU A 243 32.70 -15.42 -27.94
C GLU A 243 33.17 -16.68 -27.20
N VAL A 244 32.78 -17.86 -27.70
CA VAL A 244 33.33 -19.16 -27.28
C VAL A 244 34.18 -19.69 -28.43
N THR A 245 35.49 -19.79 -28.20
CA THR A 245 36.41 -20.49 -29.11
C THR A 245 36.42 -21.97 -28.78
N ARG A 246 36.46 -22.83 -29.79
CA ARG A 246 36.59 -24.28 -29.63
C ARG A 246 37.88 -24.78 -30.27
N GLY A 247 38.54 -25.70 -29.59
CA GLY A 247 39.76 -26.33 -30.03
C GLY A 247 39.91 -27.74 -29.49
N THR A 248 41.11 -28.30 -29.66
CA THR A 248 41.50 -29.61 -29.17
C THR A 248 42.97 -29.55 -28.81
N ASP A 249 43.35 -30.11 -27.67
CA ASP A 249 44.77 -30.26 -27.30
C ASP A 249 45.08 -31.69 -26.83
N ALA A 250 46.21 -31.89 -26.16
CA ALA A 250 46.62 -33.22 -25.69
C ALA A 250 45.70 -33.80 -24.59
N SER A 251 44.83 -32.99 -23.98
CA SER A 251 43.86 -33.38 -22.95
C SER A 251 42.45 -33.61 -23.46
N GLY A 252 42.15 -33.34 -24.75
CA GLY A 252 40.82 -33.54 -25.34
C GLY A 252 40.24 -32.27 -25.96
N PRO A 253 38.91 -32.20 -26.16
CA PRO A 253 38.20 -30.99 -26.57
C PRO A 253 38.37 -29.85 -25.54
N VAL A 254 38.61 -28.64 -26.03
CA VAL A 254 38.77 -27.44 -25.19
C VAL A 254 37.85 -26.33 -25.67
N PHE A 255 37.14 -25.68 -24.74
CA PHE A 255 36.33 -24.50 -24.96
C PHE A 255 36.95 -23.33 -24.19
N THR A 256 37.12 -22.19 -24.84
CA THR A 256 37.67 -20.97 -24.22
C THR A 256 36.68 -19.84 -24.33
N ALA A 257 36.40 -19.19 -23.20
CA ALA A 257 35.49 -18.06 -23.05
C ALA A 257 36.17 -16.96 -22.22
N GLY A 258 35.77 -15.70 -22.40
CA GLY A 258 36.37 -14.60 -21.63
C GLY A 258 35.95 -13.22 -22.10
N ALA A 259 36.30 -12.21 -21.30
CA ALA A 259 36.08 -10.80 -21.56
C ALA A 259 37.10 -9.93 -20.81
N SER A 260 37.14 -8.63 -21.12
CA SER A 260 38.00 -7.63 -20.47
C SER A 260 37.17 -6.50 -19.88
N ASP A 261 37.78 -5.75 -18.96
CA ASP A 261 37.22 -4.54 -18.36
C ASP A 261 35.88 -4.78 -17.62
N LEU A 262 35.77 -5.90 -16.88
CA LEU A 262 34.57 -6.23 -16.09
C LEU A 262 34.48 -5.34 -14.86
N GLY A 263 33.31 -4.75 -14.63
CA GLY A 263 33.00 -3.96 -13.44
C GLY A 263 32.74 -4.80 -12.19
N PRO A 264 32.60 -4.15 -11.02
CA PRO A 264 32.15 -4.79 -9.79
C PRO A 264 30.85 -5.58 -9.98
N GLY A 265 30.84 -6.82 -9.49
CA GLY A 265 29.71 -7.75 -9.60
C GLY A 265 29.39 -8.29 -11.00
N GLU A 266 30.25 -8.06 -11.99
CA GLU A 266 30.12 -8.65 -13.33
C GLU A 266 30.88 -9.98 -13.44
N THR A 267 30.32 -10.93 -14.20
CA THR A 267 30.92 -12.26 -14.42
C THR A 267 31.01 -12.62 -15.90
N VAL A 268 31.86 -13.59 -16.22
CA VAL A 268 31.77 -14.39 -17.46
C VAL A 268 31.11 -15.73 -17.14
N THR A 269 29.97 -16.02 -17.76
CA THR A 269 29.25 -17.30 -17.62
C THR A 269 29.34 -18.09 -18.92
N ALA A 270 29.75 -19.35 -18.85
CA ALA A 270 29.82 -20.24 -20.00
C ALA A 270 28.85 -21.42 -19.86
N ALA A 271 28.30 -21.86 -20.99
CA ALA A 271 27.42 -23.01 -21.10
C ALA A 271 28.00 -24.01 -22.11
N ILE A 272 28.04 -25.29 -21.76
CA ILE A 272 28.51 -26.39 -22.63
C ILE A 272 27.52 -27.55 -22.54
N ALA A 273 26.93 -27.92 -23.68
CA ALA A 273 25.83 -28.89 -23.72
C ALA A 273 26.26 -30.29 -24.21
N PHE A 274 25.78 -31.30 -23.50
CA PHE A 274 25.98 -32.74 -23.69
C PHE A 274 24.63 -33.44 -23.95
N THR A 275 24.64 -34.60 -24.58
CA THR A 275 23.43 -35.40 -24.78
C THR A 275 22.78 -35.75 -23.43
N ALA A 276 21.45 -35.68 -23.32
CA ALA A 276 20.79 -35.99 -22.04
C ALA A 276 21.06 -37.44 -21.57
N GLY A 277 21.38 -37.59 -20.28
CA GLY A 277 21.81 -38.86 -19.68
C GLY A 277 23.28 -39.20 -19.94
N THR A 278 24.12 -38.21 -20.22
CA THR A 278 25.60 -38.34 -20.22
C THR A 278 26.12 -38.47 -18.79
N PHE A 279 25.48 -37.77 -17.86
CA PHE A 279 25.80 -37.75 -16.44
C PHE A 279 24.64 -38.29 -15.60
N VAL A 280 24.98 -38.93 -14.49
CA VAL A 280 24.02 -39.30 -13.43
C VAL A 280 23.88 -38.11 -12.51
N ILE A 281 22.76 -37.40 -12.61
CA ILE A 281 22.49 -36.19 -11.84
C ILE A 281 21.53 -36.55 -10.70
N PRO A 282 21.86 -36.24 -9.42
CA PRO A 282 20.97 -36.55 -8.31
C PRO A 282 19.62 -35.80 -8.38
N ASP A 283 18.58 -36.42 -7.83
CA ASP A 283 17.29 -35.77 -7.60
C ASP A 283 17.46 -34.67 -6.53
N PRO A 284 17.15 -33.38 -6.78
CA PRO A 284 17.24 -32.34 -5.75
C PRO A 284 16.29 -32.66 -4.57
N PRO A 285 16.67 -32.31 -3.33
CA PRO A 285 16.04 -32.82 -2.13
C PRO A 285 14.60 -32.30 -2.01
N ARG A 286 13.65 -33.23 -2.08
CA ARG A 286 12.22 -32.88 -2.14
C ARG A 286 11.70 -32.43 -0.76
N PRO A 287 10.86 -31.38 -0.68
CA PRO A 287 10.25 -30.96 0.57
C PRO A 287 9.51 -32.11 1.25
N ALA A 288 9.79 -32.32 2.54
CA ALA A 288 9.19 -33.41 3.30
C ALA A 288 7.65 -33.28 3.33
N VAL A 289 6.93 -34.41 3.28
CA VAL A 289 5.46 -34.42 3.19
C VAL A 289 4.78 -33.64 4.33
N TRP A 290 5.36 -33.65 5.54
CA TRP A 290 4.86 -32.87 6.67
C TRP A 290 5.00 -31.35 6.44
N ALA A 291 6.07 -30.91 5.78
CA ALA A 291 6.37 -29.51 5.48
C ALA A 291 5.36 -28.91 4.50
N ILE A 292 4.76 -29.76 3.65
CA ILE A 292 3.66 -29.41 2.75
C ILE A 292 2.29 -29.52 3.45
N ALA A 293 2.01 -30.67 4.06
CA ALA A 293 0.67 -31.02 4.51
C ALA A 293 0.22 -30.24 5.76
N LEU A 294 1.09 -30.06 6.76
CA LEU A 294 0.71 -29.37 8.01
C LEU A 294 0.38 -27.89 7.78
N PRO A 295 1.16 -27.12 6.99
CA PRO A 295 0.78 -25.75 6.64
C PRO A 295 -0.53 -25.66 5.86
N ILE A 296 -0.80 -26.57 4.91
CA ILE A 296 -2.07 -26.58 4.16
C ILE A 296 -3.27 -26.81 5.07
N VAL A 297 -3.21 -27.80 5.97
CA VAL A 297 -4.27 -28.05 6.96
C VAL A 297 -4.49 -26.83 7.86
N LEU A 298 -3.40 -26.18 8.28
CA LEU A 298 -3.47 -24.96 9.09
C LEU A 298 -4.12 -23.79 8.34
N MET A 299 -3.72 -23.53 7.09
CA MET A 299 -4.32 -22.48 6.25
C MET A 299 -5.82 -22.71 6.01
N ILE A 300 -6.24 -23.96 5.78
CA ILE A 300 -7.66 -24.31 5.63
C ILE A 300 -8.44 -23.99 6.91
N LEU A 301 -7.90 -24.36 8.08
CA LEU A 301 -8.55 -24.11 9.37
C LEU A 301 -8.64 -22.61 9.69
N ILE A 302 -7.58 -21.83 9.40
CA ILE A 302 -7.59 -20.36 9.49
C ILE A 302 -8.68 -19.79 8.56
N GLY A 303 -8.71 -20.22 7.29
CA GLY A 303 -9.70 -19.76 6.31
C GLY A 303 -11.15 -20.04 6.73
N VAL A 304 -11.42 -21.23 7.29
CA VAL A 304 -12.74 -21.58 7.84
C VAL A 304 -13.10 -20.70 9.03
N LEU A 305 -12.18 -20.48 9.98
CA LEU A 305 -12.42 -19.62 11.14
C LEU A 305 -12.67 -18.16 10.73
N SER A 306 -11.90 -17.63 9.77
CA SER A 306 -12.12 -16.30 9.20
C SER A 306 -13.47 -16.19 8.46
N LEU A 307 -13.87 -17.21 7.69
CA LEU A 307 -15.19 -17.24 7.04
C LEU A 307 -16.33 -17.24 8.08
N VAL A 308 -16.21 -18.02 9.16
CA VAL A 308 -17.19 -18.02 10.26
C VAL A 308 -17.23 -16.66 10.96
N ALA A 309 -16.08 -16.01 11.17
CA ALA A 309 -16.02 -14.66 11.74
C ALA A 309 -16.74 -13.62 10.86
N VAL A 310 -16.56 -13.69 9.54
CA VAL A 310 -17.29 -12.86 8.57
C VAL A 310 -18.80 -13.13 8.63
N VAL A 311 -19.24 -14.39 8.68
CA VAL A 311 -20.67 -14.75 8.80
C VAL A 311 -21.27 -14.23 10.12
N VAL A 312 -20.55 -14.33 11.24
CA VAL A 312 -20.94 -13.73 12.53
C VAL A 312 -21.05 -12.21 12.42
N ARG A 313 -20.09 -11.55 11.76
CA ARG A 313 -20.07 -10.10 11.54
C ARG A 313 -21.19 -9.60 10.63
N LEU A 314 -21.61 -10.39 9.64
CA LEU A 314 -22.73 -10.10 8.72
C LEU A 314 -24.10 -10.23 9.42
N ARG A 315 -24.21 -11.13 10.40
CA ARG A 315 -25.39 -11.33 11.26
C ARG A 315 -25.42 -10.43 12.51
N ALA A 316 -24.36 -9.64 12.73
CA ALA A 316 -24.31 -8.70 13.84
C ALA A 316 -25.43 -7.65 13.77
N PRO A 317 -25.91 -7.11 14.91
CA PRO A 317 -26.87 -6.02 14.95
C PRO A 317 -26.41 -4.83 14.10
N ARG A 318 -27.35 -4.24 13.36
CA ARG A 318 -27.14 -3.00 12.60
C ARG A 318 -27.77 -1.82 13.36
N ASP A 319 -27.55 -0.62 12.84
CA ASP A 319 -28.25 0.59 13.27
C ASP A 319 -29.77 0.39 13.24
N ALA A 320 -30.48 0.99 14.19
CA ALA A 320 -31.93 0.96 14.21
C ALA A 320 -32.52 1.55 12.91
N ALA A 321 -33.60 0.92 12.44
CA ALA A 321 -34.37 1.42 11.31
C ALA A 321 -34.92 2.82 11.63
N GLY A 322 -34.88 3.70 10.64
CA GLY A 322 -35.41 5.06 10.75
C GLY A 322 -36.92 5.15 10.57
N ARG A 323 -37.42 6.39 10.48
CA ARG A 323 -38.80 6.74 10.10
C ARG A 323 -39.17 6.32 8.67
N GLY A 324 -38.20 5.85 7.88
CA GLY A 324 -38.36 5.36 6.50
C GLY A 324 -38.46 6.47 5.48
N THR A 325 -39.37 7.42 5.68
CA THR A 325 -39.48 8.65 4.89
C THR A 325 -38.76 9.79 5.61
N ILE A 326 -37.90 10.51 4.89
CA ILE A 326 -37.28 11.76 5.36
C ILE A 326 -38.18 12.92 4.92
N ILE A 327 -38.49 13.83 5.85
CA ILE A 327 -39.35 15.02 5.64
C ILE A 327 -38.43 16.26 5.75
N PRO A 328 -38.63 17.35 4.98
CA PRO A 328 -37.84 18.57 5.18
C PRO A 328 -38.14 19.15 6.57
N GLU A 329 -37.11 19.31 7.40
CA GLU A 329 -37.23 19.89 8.75
C GLU A 329 -36.69 21.33 8.68
N TYR A 330 -37.56 22.32 8.88
CA TYR A 330 -37.25 23.75 8.76
C TYR A 330 -36.58 24.33 10.02
N SER A 331 -36.87 23.73 11.17
CA SER A 331 -36.25 24.07 12.45
C SER A 331 -34.92 23.35 12.63
N VAL A 332 -34.00 24.06 13.27
CA VAL A 332 -32.80 23.47 13.88
C VAL A 332 -33.24 22.73 15.14
N PRO A 333 -32.76 21.50 15.43
CA PRO A 333 -33.25 20.75 16.59
C PRO A 333 -32.72 21.34 17.89
N GLU A 334 -33.54 21.34 18.95
CA GLU A 334 -33.23 21.94 20.27
C GLU A 334 -31.92 21.42 20.91
N GLN A 335 -31.43 20.26 20.49
CA GLN A 335 -30.11 19.73 20.86
C GLN A 335 -29.06 20.20 19.84
N ASP A 336 -28.73 21.49 19.90
CA ASP A 336 -27.89 22.25 18.96
C ASP A 336 -26.41 21.80 18.88
N ASN A 337 -26.02 20.77 19.64
CA ASN A 337 -24.62 20.34 19.72
C ASN A 337 -24.19 19.59 18.44
N LEU A 338 -23.55 20.33 17.53
CA LEU A 338 -23.08 19.83 16.23
C LEU A 338 -22.03 18.71 16.33
N LEU A 339 -21.29 18.59 17.45
CA LEU A 339 -20.38 17.45 17.68
C LEU A 339 -21.18 16.14 17.81
N VAL A 340 -22.28 16.18 18.58
CA VAL A 340 -23.21 15.06 18.73
C VAL A 340 -23.93 14.78 17.40
N ALA A 341 -24.47 15.81 16.74
CA ALA A 341 -25.17 15.68 15.46
C ALA A 341 -24.26 15.03 14.40
N GLY A 342 -23.03 15.51 14.25
CA GLY A 342 -22.04 14.95 13.32
C GLY A 342 -21.66 13.51 13.63
N ASN A 343 -21.53 13.13 14.91
CA ASN A 343 -21.30 11.72 15.25
C ASN A 343 -22.49 10.81 14.86
N VAL A 344 -23.72 11.30 15.03
CA VAL A 344 -24.95 10.56 14.70
C VAL A 344 -25.10 10.35 13.19
N VAL A 345 -24.80 11.36 12.36
CA VAL A 345 -24.89 11.27 10.88
C VAL A 345 -23.63 10.72 10.21
N GLY A 346 -22.61 10.30 10.98
CA GLY A 346 -21.37 9.73 10.43
C GLY A 346 -20.43 10.75 9.80
N ARG A 347 -20.44 11.99 10.29
CA ARG A 347 -19.62 13.14 9.84
C ARG A 347 -18.89 13.83 11.00
N ALA A 348 -18.25 13.03 11.85
CA ALA A 348 -17.57 13.52 13.05
C ALA A 348 -16.39 14.46 12.73
N GLU A 349 -15.77 14.29 11.56
CA GLU A 349 -14.70 15.11 11.02
C GLU A 349 -15.16 16.53 10.66
N LYS A 350 -16.35 16.69 10.06
CA LYS A 350 -16.95 18.01 9.78
C LYS A 350 -17.57 18.68 11.01
N ALA A 351 -18.00 17.86 11.97
CA ALA A 351 -18.66 18.30 13.20
C ALA A 351 -17.87 19.36 13.98
N MET A 352 -16.54 19.24 13.99
CA MET A 352 -15.64 20.15 14.72
C MET A 352 -15.65 21.57 14.12
N ALA A 353 -15.58 21.69 12.79
CA ALA A 353 -15.67 22.98 12.11
C ALA A 353 -17.08 23.58 12.25
N ALA A 354 -18.12 22.77 12.07
CA ALA A 354 -19.51 23.18 12.25
C ALA A 354 -19.78 23.74 13.66
N ALA A 355 -19.30 23.05 14.71
CA ALA A 355 -19.43 23.51 16.09
C ALA A 355 -18.71 24.86 16.35
N MET A 356 -17.55 25.09 15.74
CA MET A 356 -16.85 26.39 15.85
C MET A 356 -17.64 27.51 15.16
N VAL A 357 -18.27 27.26 14.01
CA VAL A 357 -19.14 28.23 13.34
C VAL A 357 -20.40 28.51 14.16
N ALA A 358 -21.03 27.50 14.79
CA ALA A 358 -22.16 27.72 15.70
C ALA A 358 -21.79 28.51 16.96
N LEU A 359 -20.57 28.34 17.48
CA LEU A 359 -20.03 29.16 18.58
C LEU A 359 -19.66 30.58 18.10
N ALA A 360 -19.30 30.76 16.83
CA ALA A 360 -19.11 32.07 16.23
C ALA A 360 -20.44 32.82 16.13
N VAL A 361 -21.44 32.22 15.48
CA VAL A 361 -22.78 32.80 15.27
C VAL A 361 -23.49 33.13 16.59
N ARG A 362 -23.33 32.31 17.63
CA ARG A 362 -23.85 32.61 18.99
C ARG A 362 -23.05 33.66 19.76
N GLY A 363 -21.95 34.18 19.19
CA GLY A 363 -21.12 35.21 19.81
C GLY A 363 -20.24 34.72 20.96
N ASN A 364 -19.96 33.42 21.06
CA ASN A 364 -19.04 32.83 22.05
C ASN A 364 -17.57 32.97 21.63
N LEU A 365 -17.32 32.89 20.33
CA LEU A 365 -16.02 33.19 19.70
C LEU A 365 -16.23 34.07 18.45
N GLN A 366 -15.13 34.52 17.85
CA GLN A 366 -15.13 35.27 16.60
C GLN A 366 -14.06 34.67 15.67
N ILE A 367 -14.39 34.49 14.40
CA ILE A 367 -13.46 33.99 13.37
C ILE A 367 -12.72 35.19 12.78
N VAL A 368 -11.39 35.14 12.77
CA VAL A 368 -10.52 36.21 12.27
C VAL A 368 -9.70 35.67 11.11
N ASP A 369 -10.02 36.13 9.90
CA ASP A 369 -9.21 35.93 8.70
C ASP A 369 -8.00 36.89 8.74
N ASN A 370 -6.80 36.33 8.64
CA ASN A 370 -5.53 37.08 8.67
C ASN A 370 -4.91 37.18 7.26
N GLY A 371 -5.65 36.74 6.22
CA GLY A 371 -5.20 36.63 4.84
C GLY A 371 -4.33 35.40 4.58
N LYS A 372 -4.07 35.10 3.30
CA LYS A 372 -3.23 33.96 2.85
C LYS A 372 -3.65 32.62 3.47
N ASP A 373 -4.96 32.37 3.51
CA ASP A 373 -5.60 31.18 4.08
C ASP A 373 -5.32 30.93 5.59
N GLU A 374 -4.87 31.96 6.33
CA GLU A 374 -4.60 31.86 7.76
C GLU A 374 -5.78 32.35 8.62
N TYR A 375 -6.53 31.41 9.19
CA TYR A 375 -7.58 31.69 10.15
C TYR A 375 -7.08 31.64 11.61
N SER A 376 -7.62 32.54 12.43
CA SER A 376 -7.48 32.57 13.88
C SER A 376 -8.85 32.64 14.54
N LEU A 377 -8.98 32.11 15.75
CA LEU A 377 -10.19 32.22 16.56
C LEU A 377 -9.93 33.18 17.72
N ARG A 378 -10.89 34.04 18.04
CA ARG A 378 -10.84 34.98 19.18
C ARG A 378 -11.95 34.64 20.18
N TYR A 379 -11.61 34.48 21.45
CA TYR A 379 -12.57 34.16 22.51
C TYR A 379 -13.41 35.39 22.91
N LEU A 380 -14.72 35.25 23.06
CA LEU A 380 -15.63 36.31 23.50
C LEU A 380 -16.27 36.02 24.86
N ASN A 381 -16.89 34.85 25.03
CA ASN A 381 -17.52 34.38 26.28
C ASN A 381 -17.98 32.90 26.16
N SER A 382 -18.41 32.30 27.29
CA SER A 382 -18.99 30.95 27.37
C SER A 382 -20.46 30.96 27.83
N ALA A 383 -21.22 32.02 27.55
CA ALA A 383 -22.64 32.09 27.89
C ALA A 383 -23.48 31.25 26.92
N GLY A 384 -24.44 30.48 27.44
CA GLY A 384 -25.34 29.66 26.62
C GLY A 384 -24.71 28.44 25.93
N THR A 385 -23.46 28.08 26.28
CA THR A 385 -22.80 26.86 25.77
C THR A 385 -23.12 25.65 26.64
N ASP A 386 -23.29 24.47 26.04
CA ASP A 386 -23.41 23.22 26.81
C ASP A 386 -22.06 22.75 27.41
N GLU A 387 -22.09 21.71 28.26
CA GLU A 387 -20.90 21.13 28.91
C GLU A 387 -19.77 20.80 27.91
N GLN A 388 -20.11 20.27 26.73
CA GLN A 388 -19.14 19.83 25.73
C GLN A 388 -18.63 20.98 24.86
N GLU A 389 -19.46 21.98 24.62
CA GLU A 389 -19.08 23.24 23.96
C GLU A 389 -18.17 24.09 24.86
N ALA A 390 -18.42 24.11 26.17
CA ALA A 390 -17.53 24.70 27.15
C ALA A 390 -16.17 23.97 27.19
N ASP A 391 -16.15 22.65 27.11
CA ASP A 391 -14.90 21.88 26.97
C ASP A 391 -14.19 22.13 25.62
N LEU A 392 -14.92 22.36 24.51
CA LEU A 392 -14.34 22.78 23.24
C LEU A 392 -13.69 24.17 23.35
N LEU A 393 -14.37 25.15 23.96
CA LEU A 393 -13.80 26.48 24.23
C LEU A 393 -12.57 26.38 25.16
N ALA A 394 -12.61 25.53 26.19
CA ALA A 394 -11.50 25.28 27.09
C ALA A 394 -10.32 24.55 26.40
N ALA A 395 -10.58 23.71 25.39
CA ALA A 395 -9.55 23.10 24.56
C ALA A 395 -8.87 24.14 23.64
N LEU A 396 -9.65 25.04 23.02
CA LEU A 396 -9.18 26.12 22.16
C LEU A 396 -8.37 27.18 22.91
N PHE A 397 -8.92 27.69 24.03
CA PHE A 397 -8.43 28.90 24.69
C PHE A 397 -7.85 28.67 26.08
N GLY A 398 -8.15 27.53 26.73
CA GLY A 398 -7.90 27.28 28.15
C GLY A 398 -9.11 27.64 29.01
N ARG A 399 -9.22 27.06 30.22
CA ARG A 399 -10.38 27.28 31.12
C ARG A 399 -10.48 28.73 31.60
N ASP A 400 -9.35 29.34 31.92
CA ASP A 400 -9.27 30.72 32.43
C ASP A 400 -8.98 31.73 31.30
N ALA A 401 -9.62 31.56 30.14
CA ALA A 401 -9.41 32.43 28.99
C ALA A 401 -10.07 33.80 29.21
N GLY A 402 -9.27 34.87 29.28
CA GLY A 402 -9.77 36.24 29.22
C GLY A 402 -10.40 36.56 27.85
N ARG A 403 -11.45 37.39 27.86
CA ARG A 403 -12.10 37.90 26.64
C ARG A 403 -11.08 38.58 25.72
N GLY A 404 -11.16 38.31 24.42
CA GLY A 404 -10.22 38.80 23.40
C GLY A 404 -9.01 37.88 23.13
N LYS A 405 -8.82 36.80 23.88
CA LYS A 405 -7.71 35.84 23.65
C LYS A 405 -7.78 35.21 22.26
N VAL A 406 -6.69 35.31 21.50
CA VAL A 406 -6.59 34.80 20.11
C VAL A 406 -5.84 33.45 20.05
N ARG A 407 -6.26 32.58 19.13
CA ARG A 407 -5.68 31.28 18.80
C ARG A 407 -5.51 31.17 17.28
N SER A 408 -4.28 31.18 16.77
CA SER A 408 -4.02 30.83 15.36
C SER A 408 -4.22 29.32 15.13
N LEU A 409 -4.74 28.98 13.94
CA LEU A 409 -4.94 27.60 13.49
C LEU A 409 -3.79 27.09 12.60
N LYS A 410 -2.75 27.90 12.34
CA LYS A 410 -1.69 27.56 11.36
C LYS A 410 -0.82 26.36 11.75
N LYS A 411 -0.51 26.20 13.05
CA LYS A 411 0.36 25.13 13.56
C LYS A 411 -0.13 24.65 14.95
N PRO A 412 -0.88 23.54 15.04
CA PRO A 412 -1.20 22.96 16.35
C PRO A 412 0.07 22.48 17.06
N SER A 413 0.20 22.77 18.35
CA SER A 413 1.12 22.01 19.21
C SER A 413 0.52 20.63 19.50
N ALA A 414 1.37 19.62 19.72
CA ALA A 414 0.90 18.27 20.06
C ALA A 414 -0.09 18.27 21.25
N LYS A 415 0.21 19.05 22.31
CA LYS A 415 -0.68 19.24 23.48
C LYS A 415 -2.03 19.86 23.12
N PHE A 416 -2.13 20.64 22.06
CA PHE A 416 -3.39 21.22 21.58
C PHE A 416 -4.17 20.23 20.70
N ALA A 417 -3.48 19.52 19.81
CA ALA A 417 -4.03 18.41 19.03
C ALA A 417 -4.69 17.35 19.93
N THR A 418 -3.97 16.88 20.96
CA THR A 418 -4.49 15.89 21.93
C THR A 418 -5.74 16.39 22.66
N LYS A 419 -5.85 17.69 22.97
CA LYS A 419 -7.05 18.25 23.62
C LYS A 419 -8.28 18.22 22.70
N LEU A 420 -8.13 18.58 21.43
CA LEU A 420 -9.24 18.53 20.47
C LEU A 420 -9.61 17.09 20.08
N GLN A 421 -8.61 16.21 19.95
CA GLN A 421 -8.84 14.77 19.78
C GLN A 421 -9.57 14.18 20.99
N LYS A 422 -9.27 14.65 22.21
CA LYS A 422 -10.02 14.28 23.41
C LYS A 422 -11.47 14.74 23.32
N VAL A 423 -11.77 15.99 22.97
CA VAL A 423 -13.16 16.47 22.77
C VAL A 423 -13.92 15.58 21.76
N ALA A 424 -13.28 15.23 20.63
CA ALA A 424 -13.87 14.33 19.63
C ALA A 424 -14.07 12.88 20.12
N THR A 425 -13.23 12.40 21.05
CA THR A 425 -13.33 11.07 21.66
C THR A 425 -14.41 11.05 22.75
N ASP A 426 -14.45 12.08 23.58
CA ASP A 426 -15.48 12.29 24.61
C ASP A 426 -16.87 12.43 23.98
N THR A 427 -16.99 12.97 22.74
CA THR A 427 -18.23 12.89 21.94
C THR A 427 -18.76 11.47 21.80
N LYS A 428 -17.90 10.48 21.54
CA LYS A 428 -18.33 9.08 21.39
C LYS A 428 -18.90 8.55 22.70
N ALA A 429 -18.31 8.90 23.85
CA ALA A 429 -18.84 8.56 25.16
C ALA A 429 -20.16 9.29 25.47
N ARG A 430 -20.29 10.58 25.09
CA ARG A 430 -21.51 11.35 25.28
C ARG A 430 -22.68 10.82 24.45
N VAL A 431 -22.46 10.42 23.20
CA VAL A 431 -23.48 9.82 22.32
C VAL A 431 -23.98 8.47 22.88
N LEU A 432 -23.13 7.72 23.59
CA LEU A 432 -23.55 6.54 24.37
C LEU A 432 -24.34 6.94 25.64
N LYS A 433 -23.88 7.94 26.41
CA LYS A 433 -24.55 8.46 27.62
C LYS A 433 -25.94 9.03 27.33
N LEU A 434 -26.12 9.69 26.18
CA LEU A 434 -27.40 10.19 25.67
C LEU A 434 -28.31 9.09 25.11
N GLY A 435 -27.85 7.83 25.08
CA GLY A 435 -28.63 6.70 24.55
C GLY A 435 -28.86 6.75 23.03
N LEU A 436 -28.10 7.57 22.29
CA LEU A 436 -28.21 7.72 20.82
C LEU A 436 -27.48 6.59 20.07
N ARG A 437 -26.39 6.06 20.65
CA ARG A 437 -25.77 4.80 20.24
C ARG A 437 -25.74 3.81 21.40
N ARG A 438 -25.59 2.52 21.10
CA ARG A 438 -25.30 1.45 22.06
C ARG A 438 -24.08 0.64 21.63
N THR A 439 -23.27 0.21 22.59
CA THR A 439 -22.20 -0.76 22.33
C THR A 439 -22.80 -2.17 22.16
N VAL A 440 -22.19 -2.96 21.29
CA VAL A 440 -22.57 -4.37 21.06
C VAL A 440 -21.30 -5.20 21.21
N ARG A 441 -21.31 -6.17 22.13
CA ARG A 441 -20.21 -7.14 22.28
C ARG A 441 -20.61 -8.45 21.62
N SER A 442 -19.82 -8.91 20.65
CA SER A 442 -19.98 -10.25 20.08
C SER A 442 -19.09 -11.24 20.82
N ALA A 443 -19.67 -11.97 21.78
CA ALA A 443 -18.99 -13.12 22.39
C ALA A 443 -18.45 -14.13 21.34
N PRO A 444 -19.21 -14.54 20.30
CA PRO A 444 -18.66 -15.43 19.26
C PRO A 444 -17.59 -14.76 18.39
N GLY A 445 -17.71 -13.47 18.08
CA GLY A 445 -16.69 -12.75 17.28
C GLY A 445 -15.36 -12.65 18.04
N LEU A 446 -15.42 -12.32 19.34
CA LEU A 446 -14.24 -12.28 20.20
C LEU A 446 -13.62 -13.67 20.39
N ALA A 447 -14.43 -14.73 20.54
CA ALA A 447 -13.93 -16.11 20.61
C ALA A 447 -13.22 -16.54 19.32
N LEU A 448 -13.76 -16.18 18.16
CA LEU A 448 -13.14 -16.46 16.85
C LEU A 448 -11.84 -15.67 16.65
N LEU A 449 -11.77 -14.41 17.09
CA LEU A 449 -10.52 -13.66 17.12
C LEU A 449 -9.46 -14.37 17.99
N TRP A 450 -9.78 -14.77 19.21
CA TRP A 450 -8.82 -15.47 20.07
C TRP A 450 -8.42 -16.84 19.52
N ALA A 451 -9.33 -17.56 18.85
CA ALA A 451 -8.99 -18.76 18.12
C ALA A 451 -7.97 -18.47 17.00
N LEU A 452 -8.20 -17.46 16.17
CA LEU A 452 -7.27 -17.05 15.10
C LEU A 452 -5.91 -16.60 15.64
N VAL A 453 -5.88 -15.85 16.77
CA VAL A 453 -4.65 -15.45 17.46
C VAL A 453 -3.89 -16.67 18.00
N ALA A 454 -4.58 -17.69 18.51
CA ALA A 454 -3.95 -18.94 18.98
C ALA A 454 -3.32 -19.77 17.85
N MET A 455 -3.73 -19.56 16.60
CA MET A 455 -3.17 -20.25 15.42
C MET A 455 -1.89 -19.59 14.90
N PHE A 456 -1.66 -18.31 15.22
CA PHE A 456 -0.46 -17.58 14.82
C PHE A 456 0.86 -18.22 15.31
N PRO A 457 1.06 -18.60 16.58
CA PRO A 457 2.30 -19.26 17.02
C PRO A 457 2.52 -20.61 16.33
N LEU A 458 1.47 -21.35 16.00
CA LEU A 458 1.58 -22.60 15.25
C LEU A 458 2.02 -22.35 13.80
N ALA A 459 1.51 -21.30 13.16
CA ALA A 459 1.96 -20.87 11.82
C ALA A 459 3.43 -20.43 11.83
N LEU A 460 3.84 -19.67 12.86
CA LEU A 460 5.24 -19.25 13.04
C LEU A 460 6.18 -20.44 13.22
N VAL A 461 5.80 -21.43 14.04
CA VAL A 461 6.60 -22.66 14.23
C VAL A 461 6.71 -23.44 12.91
N LEU A 462 5.62 -23.61 12.16
CA LEU A 462 5.66 -24.32 10.86
C LEU A 462 6.46 -23.58 9.77
N PHE A 463 6.45 -22.24 9.80
CA PHE A 463 7.28 -21.40 8.93
C PHE A 463 8.77 -21.57 9.26
N ILE A 464 9.16 -21.41 10.53
CA ILE A 464 10.54 -21.59 10.99
C ILE A 464 11.02 -23.02 10.70
N LEU A 465 10.19 -24.03 10.97
CA LEU A 465 10.54 -25.44 10.73
C LEU A 465 10.70 -25.76 9.23
N ASN A 466 9.97 -25.08 8.32
CA ASN A 466 10.24 -25.18 6.88
C ASN A 466 11.64 -24.66 6.56
N LEU A 467 12.00 -23.46 7.04
CA LEU A 467 13.30 -22.85 6.74
C LEU A 467 14.49 -23.55 7.41
N ALA A 468 14.33 -24.04 8.64
CA ALA A 468 15.44 -24.56 9.44
C ALA A 468 15.69 -26.08 9.30
N VAL A 469 14.78 -26.83 8.67
CA VAL A 469 14.84 -28.31 8.60
C VAL A 469 14.50 -28.88 7.22
N SER A 470 13.94 -28.08 6.30
CA SER A 470 13.67 -28.56 4.93
C SER A 470 14.72 -27.97 3.99
N PRO A 471 15.60 -28.78 3.35
CA PRO A 471 16.60 -28.27 2.41
C PRO A 471 15.94 -27.55 1.22
N ALA A 472 14.76 -28.02 0.80
CA ALA A 472 13.85 -27.23 -0.03
C ALA A 472 12.63 -26.77 0.81
N PRO A 473 12.52 -25.50 1.23
CA PRO A 473 11.33 -24.99 1.90
C PRO A 473 10.14 -24.96 0.95
N SER A 474 8.99 -25.44 1.42
CA SER A 474 7.78 -25.50 0.60
C SER A 474 7.06 -24.15 0.50
N ILE A 475 6.47 -23.85 -0.66
CA ILE A 475 5.61 -22.66 -0.86
C ILE A 475 4.51 -22.59 0.21
N SER A 476 3.91 -23.72 0.57
CA SER A 476 2.90 -23.82 1.64
C SER A 476 3.45 -23.42 3.02
N GLY A 477 4.70 -23.77 3.32
CA GLY A 477 5.38 -23.37 4.55
C GLY A 477 5.73 -21.90 4.60
N ILE A 478 6.10 -21.30 3.47
CA ILE A 478 6.35 -19.85 3.35
C ILE A 478 5.04 -19.05 3.51
N VAL A 479 3.96 -19.49 2.86
CA VAL A 479 2.68 -18.75 2.78
C VAL A 479 1.82 -18.89 4.06
N VAL A 480 2.08 -19.85 4.94
CA VAL A 480 1.28 -20.05 6.17
C VAL A 480 1.29 -18.86 7.12
N LEU A 481 2.44 -18.17 7.23
CA LEU A 481 2.61 -17.02 8.12
C LEU A 481 1.80 -15.79 7.67
N PRO A 482 1.91 -15.30 6.40
CA PRO A 482 1.04 -14.22 5.93
C PRO A 482 -0.45 -14.58 5.94
N VAL A 483 -0.82 -15.84 5.72
CA VAL A 483 -2.22 -16.30 5.87
C VAL A 483 -2.70 -16.21 7.33
N ALA A 484 -1.85 -16.56 8.30
CA ALA A 484 -2.18 -16.39 9.72
C ALA A 484 -2.34 -14.91 10.12
N ILE A 485 -1.46 -14.02 9.62
CA ILE A 485 -1.57 -12.57 9.83
C ILE A 485 -2.90 -12.04 9.26
N ALA A 486 -3.20 -12.37 8.00
CA ALA A 486 -4.46 -11.99 7.35
C ALA A 486 -5.68 -12.53 8.12
N GLY A 487 -5.60 -13.77 8.62
CA GLY A 487 -6.62 -14.38 9.47
C GLY A 487 -6.89 -13.57 10.74
N VAL A 488 -5.84 -13.17 11.47
CA VAL A 488 -5.96 -12.33 12.68
C VAL A 488 -6.56 -10.96 12.36
N ILE A 489 -6.14 -10.31 11.26
CA ILE A 489 -6.69 -9.01 10.83
C ILE A 489 -8.19 -9.11 10.53
N VAL A 490 -8.62 -10.13 9.77
CA VAL A 490 -10.04 -10.40 9.49
C VAL A 490 -10.80 -10.69 10.78
N GLY A 491 -10.22 -11.50 11.68
CA GLY A 491 -10.79 -11.80 13.00
C GLY A 491 -11.01 -10.53 13.84
N ALA A 492 -10.04 -9.62 13.86
CA ALA A 492 -10.12 -8.37 14.64
C ALA A 492 -11.20 -7.43 14.09
N GLY A 493 -11.24 -7.22 12.76
CA GLY A 493 -12.27 -6.43 12.08
C GLY A 493 -13.69 -7.01 12.22
N CYS A 494 -13.81 -8.34 12.36
CA CYS A 494 -15.10 -9.02 12.57
C CYS A 494 -15.54 -9.03 14.03
N ALA A 495 -14.62 -9.15 14.99
CA ALA A 495 -14.92 -9.15 16.42
C ALA A 495 -15.39 -7.76 16.90
N TYR A 496 -14.75 -6.69 16.41
CA TYR A 496 -15.03 -5.33 16.85
C TYR A 496 -16.21 -4.71 16.10
N ILE A 497 -17.40 -4.80 16.68
CA ILE A 497 -18.62 -4.18 16.14
C ILE A 497 -18.66 -2.71 16.58
N PRO A 498 -18.72 -1.73 15.65
CA PRO A 498 -18.88 -0.32 16.00
C PRO A 498 -20.22 -0.06 16.71
N ALA A 499 -20.26 0.94 17.59
CA ALA A 499 -21.47 1.25 18.36
C ALA A 499 -22.63 1.66 17.43
N VAL A 500 -23.73 0.90 17.48
CA VAL A 500 -24.88 1.05 16.58
C VAL A 500 -25.86 2.10 17.09
N LEU A 501 -26.54 2.80 16.18
CA LEU A 501 -27.59 3.75 16.50
C LEU A 501 -28.78 3.04 17.18
N THR A 502 -29.30 3.65 18.23
CA THR A 502 -30.58 3.28 18.85
C THR A 502 -31.74 3.89 18.07
N THR A 503 -32.99 3.59 18.44
CA THR A 503 -34.17 4.25 17.86
C THR A 503 -34.11 5.78 18.02
N ALA A 504 -33.64 6.28 19.18
CA ALA A 504 -33.47 7.72 19.40
C ALA A 504 -32.39 8.32 18.47
N GLY A 505 -31.25 7.62 18.32
CA GLY A 505 -30.21 8.02 17.38
C GLY A 505 -30.65 7.98 15.92
N ALA A 506 -31.46 6.98 15.54
CA ALA A 506 -32.04 6.89 14.19
C ALA A 506 -33.04 8.01 13.92
N THR A 507 -33.93 8.34 14.86
CA THR A 507 -34.85 9.49 14.72
C THR A 507 -34.10 10.81 14.58
N LEU A 508 -33.04 11.03 15.37
CA LEU A 508 -32.20 12.22 15.27
C LEU A 508 -31.42 12.27 13.94
N ARG A 509 -30.84 11.16 13.49
CA ARG A 509 -30.21 11.05 12.17
C ARG A 509 -31.20 11.44 11.07
N ASP A 510 -32.42 10.91 11.12
CA ASP A 510 -33.44 11.17 10.10
C ASP A 510 -33.94 12.63 10.14
N TYR A 511 -34.03 13.23 11.33
CA TYR A 511 -34.31 14.67 11.49
C TYR A 511 -33.20 15.51 10.84
N LEU A 512 -31.93 15.21 11.14
CA LEU A 512 -30.78 15.90 10.56
C LEU A 512 -30.68 15.72 9.03
N LEU A 513 -31.08 14.56 8.51
CA LEU A 513 -31.25 14.34 7.06
C LEU A 513 -32.41 15.17 6.49
N GLY A 514 -33.47 15.40 7.27
CA GLY A 514 -34.55 16.33 6.94
C GLY A 514 -34.09 17.77 6.86
N VAL A 515 -33.27 18.22 7.83
CA VAL A 515 -32.59 19.53 7.78
C VAL A 515 -31.70 19.62 6.54
N LYS A 516 -30.89 18.59 6.24
CA LYS A 516 -30.10 18.55 4.99
C LYS A 516 -30.98 18.73 3.76
N MET A 517 -32.09 18.01 3.69
CA MET A 517 -33.01 18.08 2.55
C MET A 517 -33.64 19.46 2.42
N TYR A 518 -34.03 20.10 3.53
CA TYR A 518 -34.45 21.50 3.53
C TYR A 518 -33.35 22.42 2.99
N LEU A 519 -32.12 22.33 3.53
CA LEU A 519 -30.99 23.15 3.08
C LEU A 519 -30.60 22.95 1.60
N THR A 520 -30.92 21.79 1.02
CA THR A 520 -30.63 21.47 -0.40
C THR A 520 -31.78 21.88 -1.32
N LEU A 521 -33.04 21.74 -0.90
CA LEU A 521 -34.22 22.03 -1.75
C LEU A 521 -34.67 23.49 -1.66
N ALA A 522 -34.69 24.08 -0.47
CA ALA A 522 -35.24 25.41 -0.24
C ALA A 522 -34.40 26.52 -0.90
N GLU A 523 -33.10 26.29 -1.10
CA GLU A 523 -32.27 27.17 -1.92
C GLU A 523 -32.41 26.88 -3.42
N ALA A 524 -32.36 25.62 -3.84
CA ALA A 524 -32.45 25.24 -5.25
C ALA A 524 -33.72 25.77 -5.95
N ASP A 525 -34.88 25.69 -5.29
CA ASP A 525 -36.12 26.24 -5.86
C ASP A 525 -36.24 27.76 -5.69
N ARG A 526 -35.62 28.37 -4.68
CA ARG A 526 -35.47 29.84 -4.58
C ARG A 526 -34.61 30.40 -5.72
N PHE A 527 -33.52 29.72 -6.07
CA PHE A 527 -32.68 30.06 -7.22
C PHE A 527 -33.44 29.93 -8.55
N ARG A 528 -34.22 28.85 -8.74
CA ARG A 528 -35.08 28.69 -9.94
C ARG A 528 -36.14 29.77 -10.05
N MET A 529 -36.78 30.14 -8.93
CA MET A 529 -37.81 31.18 -8.91
C MET A 529 -37.21 32.55 -9.27
N LEU A 530 -36.07 32.90 -8.68
CA LEU A 530 -35.37 34.17 -8.93
C LEU A 530 -34.76 34.28 -10.34
N GLN A 531 -34.46 33.16 -11.01
CA GLN A 531 -34.01 33.15 -12.42
C GLN A 531 -35.15 32.96 -13.43
N SER A 532 -36.40 32.83 -12.99
CA SER A 532 -37.54 32.75 -13.91
C SER A 532 -37.98 34.13 -14.42
N PRO A 533 -38.42 34.28 -15.69
CA PRO A 533 -38.90 35.57 -16.23
C PRO A 533 -40.12 36.17 -15.50
N GLU A 534 -40.83 35.33 -14.75
CA GLU A 534 -42.05 35.65 -14.00
C GLU A 534 -41.75 35.98 -12.53
N GLY A 535 -40.69 35.41 -11.93
CA GLY A 535 -40.31 35.59 -10.53
C GLY A 535 -39.24 36.65 -10.25
N ALA A 536 -38.65 37.26 -11.28
CA ALA A 536 -37.73 38.38 -11.12
C ALA A 536 -38.46 39.63 -10.58
N LEU A 537 -37.99 40.18 -9.45
CA LEU A 537 -38.55 41.37 -8.80
C LEU A 537 -38.57 42.58 -9.77
N ARG A 538 -39.78 42.98 -10.20
CA ARG A 538 -40.00 44.20 -10.97
C ARG A 538 -40.42 45.32 -10.03
N VAL A 539 -39.70 46.43 -10.04
CA VAL A 539 -40.11 47.66 -9.35
C VAL A 539 -41.21 48.32 -10.18
N GLU A 540 -42.47 48.11 -9.81
CA GLU A 540 -43.59 48.83 -10.43
C GLU A 540 -43.52 50.32 -10.07
N SER A 541 -43.52 51.17 -11.10
CA SER A 541 -43.66 52.61 -10.93
C SER A 541 -45.11 52.95 -10.59
N ALA A 542 -45.33 53.61 -9.45
CA ALA A 542 -46.64 53.78 -8.83
C ALA A 542 -47.71 54.41 -9.77
N PRO A 543 -48.94 53.83 -9.84
CA PRO A 543 -50.10 54.49 -10.44
C PRO A 543 -50.72 55.53 -9.50
N ARG A 544 -51.53 56.42 -10.09
CA ARG A 544 -52.21 57.54 -9.43
C ARG A 544 -53.52 57.10 -8.75
N VAL A 545 -53.87 57.81 -7.68
CA VAL A 545 -55.07 57.67 -6.81
C VAL A 545 -56.39 57.65 -7.60
N ASP A 546 -57.34 56.77 -7.22
CA ASP A 546 -58.73 57.17 -6.88
C ASP A 546 -59.65 56.05 -6.34
N SER A 547 -60.50 56.45 -5.37
CA SER A 547 -61.74 55.79 -4.88
C SER A 547 -61.71 54.56 -3.94
N ALA A 548 -62.72 54.54 -3.05
CA ALA A 548 -63.14 53.48 -2.12
C ALA A 548 -64.70 53.51 -2.08
N PRO A 549 -65.45 52.69 -1.29
CA PRO A 549 -65.11 51.49 -0.51
C PRO A 549 -66.08 50.29 -0.77
N ARG A 550 -65.84 49.10 -0.18
CA ARG A 550 -66.93 48.29 0.42
C ARG A 550 -66.46 47.20 1.41
N VAL A 551 -67.35 46.87 2.33
CA VAL A 551 -67.27 45.86 3.40
C VAL A 551 -68.08 44.63 2.97
N ASP A 552 -67.66 43.41 3.32
CA ASP A 552 -68.59 42.42 3.92
C ASP A 552 -67.95 41.11 4.44
N SER A 553 -68.53 40.64 5.55
CA SER A 553 -68.57 39.25 6.07
C SER A 553 -67.36 38.60 6.78
N ALA A 554 -67.69 37.91 7.87
CA ALA A 554 -66.86 37.06 8.73
C ALA A 554 -67.70 35.80 9.09
N PRO A 555 -67.34 34.93 10.06
CA PRO A 555 -66.09 34.20 10.31
C PRO A 555 -66.32 32.66 10.39
N ARG A 556 -65.27 31.83 10.58
CA ARG A 556 -65.40 30.54 11.31
C ARG A 556 -64.09 29.91 11.84
N VAL A 557 -63.97 29.94 13.18
CA VAL A 557 -63.55 28.84 14.09
C VAL A 557 -62.41 27.88 13.66
N GLY A 558 -61.21 28.13 14.20
CA GLY A 558 -60.74 27.41 15.41
C GLY A 558 -60.09 26.02 15.27
N SER A 559 -58.76 25.99 15.38
CA SER A 559 -58.02 24.86 15.99
C SER A 559 -56.81 25.41 16.77
N THR A 560 -56.84 25.30 18.10
CA THR A 560 -55.74 25.74 18.97
C THR A 560 -54.70 24.65 19.14
N VAL A 561 -53.52 24.85 18.54
CA VAL A 561 -52.27 24.22 18.98
C VAL A 561 -51.41 25.35 19.55
N PRO A 562 -50.86 25.24 20.78
CA PRO A 562 -49.89 26.21 21.29
C PRO A 562 -48.54 25.96 20.59
N VAL A 563 -48.42 26.48 19.37
CA VAL A 563 -47.12 26.74 18.76
C VAL A 563 -46.62 28.04 19.38
N ASP A 564 -45.51 27.99 20.12
CA ASP A 564 -44.78 29.20 20.48
C ASP A 564 -44.26 29.82 19.18
N SER A 565 -45.08 30.71 18.64
CA SER A 565 -44.99 31.15 17.26
C SER A 565 -43.95 32.24 17.19
N ALA A 566 -42.69 31.83 16.99
CA ALA A 566 -41.70 32.73 16.43
C ALA A 566 -42.33 33.43 15.21
N LEU A 567 -42.39 34.76 15.26
CA LEU A 567 -43.05 35.57 14.25
C LEU A 567 -42.55 35.15 12.85
N PRO A 568 -43.44 35.01 11.85
CA PRO A 568 -43.01 34.65 10.51
C PRO A 568 -41.97 35.66 10.02
N VAL A 569 -40.81 35.15 9.59
CA VAL A 569 -39.68 35.94 9.10
C VAL A 569 -40.18 36.82 7.95
N ASP A 570 -40.09 38.14 8.11
CA ASP A 570 -40.42 39.05 7.03
C ASP A 570 -39.35 38.92 5.94
N THR A 571 -39.74 38.36 4.79
CA THR A 571 -38.84 38.19 3.64
C THR A 571 -38.43 39.52 2.99
N GLY A 572 -39.10 40.63 3.34
CA GLY A 572 -38.71 41.99 2.97
C GLY A 572 -37.72 42.67 3.94
N ASP A 573 -37.51 42.13 5.14
CA ASP A 573 -36.50 42.62 6.09
C ASP A 573 -35.19 41.81 5.95
N GLU A 574 -34.21 42.41 5.28
CA GLU A 574 -32.91 41.79 5.03
C GLU A 574 -32.23 41.31 6.33
N ASN A 575 -32.43 41.99 7.47
CA ASN A 575 -31.81 41.62 8.74
C ASN A 575 -32.40 40.34 9.34
N GLN A 576 -33.71 40.10 9.16
CA GLN A 576 -34.36 38.88 9.63
C GLN A 576 -33.95 37.69 8.76
N VAL A 577 -33.80 37.90 7.45
CA VAL A 577 -33.29 36.88 6.53
C VAL A 577 -31.83 36.55 6.85
N VAL A 578 -30.94 37.53 7.03
CA VAL A 578 -29.53 37.29 7.41
C VAL A 578 -29.45 36.46 8.70
N LYS A 579 -30.20 36.82 9.75
CA LYS A 579 -30.23 36.04 11.02
C LYS A 579 -30.75 34.62 10.88
N LEU A 580 -31.60 34.33 9.89
CA LEU A 580 -32.03 32.96 9.58
C LEU A 580 -30.89 32.17 8.91
N TYR A 581 -30.20 32.78 7.95
CA TYR A 581 -29.07 32.14 7.26
C TYR A 581 -27.89 31.89 8.21
N GLU A 582 -27.59 32.82 9.11
CA GLU A 582 -26.58 32.64 10.17
C GLU A 582 -26.86 31.41 11.04
N LYS A 583 -28.12 31.15 11.42
CA LYS A 583 -28.50 29.95 12.18
C LYS A 583 -28.33 28.64 11.40
N LEU A 584 -28.45 28.68 10.06
CA LEU A 584 -28.37 27.50 9.20
C LEU A 584 -26.95 27.21 8.70
N LEU A 585 -26.07 28.22 8.64
CA LEU A 585 -24.68 28.12 8.19
C LEU A 585 -23.86 27.00 8.91
N PRO A 586 -23.95 26.80 10.24
CA PRO A 586 -23.25 25.68 10.90
C PRO A 586 -23.69 24.31 10.38
N TYR A 587 -24.96 24.15 10.03
CA TYR A 587 -25.50 22.90 9.47
C TYR A 587 -25.10 22.74 7.99
N ALA A 588 -25.00 23.82 7.22
CA ALA A 588 -24.43 23.79 5.87
C ALA A 588 -22.96 23.30 5.87
N VAL A 589 -22.15 23.75 6.85
CA VAL A 589 -20.77 23.28 7.09
C VAL A 589 -20.72 21.80 7.51
N LEU A 590 -21.64 21.36 8.38
CA LEU A 590 -21.75 19.92 8.71
C LEU A 590 -22.07 19.09 7.45
N TRP A 591 -22.94 19.61 6.59
CA TRP A 591 -23.45 18.92 5.41
C TRP A 591 -22.58 19.03 4.16
N GLY A 592 -21.55 19.88 4.12
CA GLY A 592 -20.67 19.98 2.97
C GLY A 592 -21.32 20.64 1.75
N ILE A 593 -22.27 21.54 1.99
CA ILE A 593 -23.04 22.27 0.97
C ILE A 593 -22.69 23.76 0.99
N GLU A 594 -21.48 24.09 1.46
CA GLU A 594 -21.07 25.46 1.79
C GLU A 594 -20.99 26.38 0.57
N ARG A 595 -20.83 25.82 -0.65
CA ARG A 595 -20.66 26.60 -1.88
C ARG A 595 -21.90 27.38 -2.32
N GLU A 596 -23.08 26.83 -2.08
CA GLU A 596 -24.37 27.44 -2.46
C GLU A 596 -24.77 28.53 -1.45
N TRP A 597 -24.61 28.21 -0.16
CA TRP A 597 -24.86 29.10 0.98
C TRP A 597 -23.88 30.29 1.07
N ALA A 598 -22.61 30.10 0.67
CA ALA A 598 -21.60 31.16 0.71
C ALA A 598 -21.91 32.33 -0.24
N SER A 599 -22.43 32.03 -1.44
CA SER A 599 -22.78 33.05 -2.44
C SER A 599 -23.89 33.98 -1.96
N GLU A 600 -24.96 33.45 -1.36
CA GLU A 600 -26.08 34.26 -0.85
C GLU A 600 -25.67 35.15 0.33
N LEU A 601 -24.81 34.64 1.22
CA LEU A 601 -24.26 35.44 2.32
C LEU A 601 -23.32 36.53 1.79
N ALA A 602 -22.46 36.24 0.82
CA ALA A 602 -21.54 37.21 0.24
C ALA A 602 -22.27 38.39 -0.43
N VAL A 603 -23.36 38.13 -1.16
CA VAL A 603 -24.19 39.16 -1.79
C VAL A 603 -24.90 40.05 -0.76
N ARG A 604 -25.36 39.49 0.37
CA ARG A 604 -26.09 40.25 1.41
C ARG A 604 -25.18 41.01 2.39
N TYR A 605 -23.95 40.55 2.59
CA TYR A 605 -22.96 41.23 3.44
C TYR A 605 -22.14 42.33 2.71
N GLU A 606 -22.44 42.67 1.45
CA GLU A 606 -21.77 43.81 0.77
C GLU A 606 -21.96 45.14 1.51
N ASN A 607 -23.06 45.30 2.26
CA ASN A 607 -23.39 46.51 3.02
C ASN A 607 -23.29 46.37 4.55
N SER A 608 -22.92 45.19 5.08
CA SER A 608 -22.76 44.98 6.53
C SER A 608 -21.81 43.81 6.82
N SER A 609 -20.87 43.98 7.75
CA SER A 609 -19.99 42.88 8.19
C SER A 609 -20.59 42.16 9.40
N PRO A 610 -20.68 40.82 9.42
CA PRO A 610 -21.22 40.08 10.56
C PRO A 610 -20.33 40.15 11.81
N ASP A 611 -20.93 40.40 12.99
CA ASP A 611 -20.20 40.52 14.28
C ASP A 611 -19.34 39.28 14.63
N TRP A 612 -19.70 38.10 14.11
CA TRP A 612 -19.03 36.83 14.38
C TRP A 612 -17.79 36.57 13.50
N TYR A 613 -17.51 37.42 12.50
CA TYR A 613 -16.38 37.27 11.59
C TYR A 613 -15.67 38.60 11.28
N VAL A 614 -14.34 38.56 11.19
CA VAL A 614 -13.50 39.72 10.85
C VAL A 614 -12.52 39.30 9.75
N GLY A 615 -12.54 40.01 8.63
CA GLY A 615 -11.63 39.78 7.50
C GLY A 615 -11.67 40.94 6.50
N SER A 616 -10.76 40.95 5.53
CA SER A 616 -10.71 41.94 4.44
C SER A 616 -11.65 41.63 3.26
N SER A 617 -12.31 40.47 3.30
CA SER A 617 -13.34 40.03 2.36
C SER A 617 -14.40 39.22 3.11
N GLY A 618 -15.58 39.02 2.52
CA GLY A 618 -16.69 38.27 3.13
C GLY A 618 -16.28 36.83 3.54
N PHE A 619 -16.95 36.28 4.55
CA PHE A 619 -16.59 34.95 5.10
C PHE A 619 -16.69 33.86 4.04
N ASN A 620 -15.58 33.15 3.82
CA ASN A 620 -15.52 31.99 2.93
C ASN A 620 -15.57 30.68 3.75
N PRO A 621 -16.74 30.04 3.90
CA PRO A 621 -16.87 28.80 4.68
C PRO A 621 -16.11 27.62 4.07
N VAL A 622 -15.84 27.63 2.76
CA VAL A 622 -15.09 26.57 2.07
C VAL A 622 -13.61 26.63 2.46
N LEU A 623 -13.00 27.82 2.42
CA LEU A 623 -11.61 28.02 2.86
C LEU A 623 -11.46 27.78 4.37
N PHE A 624 -12.42 28.27 5.18
CA PHE A 624 -12.42 27.98 6.62
C PHE A 624 -12.52 26.47 6.89
N GLY A 625 -13.44 25.76 6.23
CA GLY A 625 -13.59 24.31 6.32
C GLY A 625 -12.34 23.54 5.88
N ALA A 626 -11.70 23.96 4.78
CA ALA A 626 -10.44 23.38 4.30
C ALA A 626 -9.28 23.61 5.27
N SER A 627 -9.17 24.80 5.87
CA SER A 627 -8.15 25.08 6.90
C SER A 627 -8.37 24.21 8.15
N MET A 628 -9.62 24.05 8.59
CA MET A 628 -9.99 23.19 9.72
C MET A 628 -9.76 21.70 9.45
N HIS A 629 -10.02 21.23 8.23
CA HIS A 629 -9.72 19.85 7.83
C HIS A 629 -8.21 19.60 7.79
N SER A 630 -7.43 20.52 7.21
CA SER A 630 -5.97 20.46 7.15
C SER A 630 -5.34 20.51 8.54
N PHE A 631 -5.89 21.36 9.41
CA PHE A 631 -5.55 21.43 10.84
C PHE A 631 -5.85 20.11 11.56
N SER A 632 -7.05 19.55 11.39
CA SER A 632 -7.47 18.30 12.04
C SER A 632 -6.65 17.10 11.55
N THR A 633 -6.31 17.07 10.27
CA THR A 633 -5.42 16.07 9.67
C THR A 633 -4.03 16.20 10.27
N SER A 634 -3.43 17.41 10.27
CA SER A 634 -2.10 17.67 10.86
C SER A 634 -2.05 17.32 12.35
N ALA A 635 -3.12 17.58 13.09
CA ALA A 635 -3.28 17.21 14.49
C ALA A 635 -3.33 15.68 14.70
N ALA A 636 -3.95 14.94 13.78
CA ALA A 636 -3.97 13.48 13.79
C ALA A 636 -2.61 12.89 13.38
N THR A 637 -1.95 13.42 12.35
CA THR A 637 -0.63 12.94 11.91
C THR A 637 0.43 13.18 12.99
N ALA A 638 0.38 14.33 13.68
CA ALA A 638 1.25 14.61 14.83
C ALA A 638 1.06 13.64 16.02
N ALA A 639 -0.03 12.88 16.06
CA ALA A 639 -0.27 11.83 17.05
C ALA A 639 0.10 10.41 16.57
N SER A 640 0.36 10.20 15.27
CA SER A 640 0.63 8.88 14.69
C SER A 640 2.11 8.57 14.42
N TYR A 641 3.03 9.54 14.53
CA TYR A 641 4.48 9.35 14.33
C TYR A 641 5.19 8.61 15.50
N ALA A 642 4.56 7.57 16.06
CA ALA A 642 5.07 6.83 17.22
C ALA A 642 5.08 5.30 17.05
N ALA A 643 4.91 4.77 15.82
CA ALA A 643 4.88 3.33 15.57
C ALA A 643 5.52 2.90 14.24
N SER A 644 6.57 2.07 14.37
CA SER A 644 7.12 1.07 13.44
C SER A 644 7.60 1.46 12.03
N THR A 645 8.89 1.18 11.80
CA THR A 645 9.59 0.94 10.52
C THR A 645 9.55 -0.55 10.12
N GLY A 646 9.89 -0.91 8.87
CA GLY A 646 10.48 -2.23 8.57
C GLY A 646 10.12 -2.93 7.24
N ALA A 647 11.17 -3.18 6.45
CA ALA A 647 11.39 -4.32 5.52
C ALA A 647 10.70 -4.36 4.12
N SER A 648 11.20 -5.29 3.31
CA SER A 648 11.49 -5.20 1.87
C SER A 648 10.83 -6.32 1.03
N SER A 649 11.11 -6.37 -0.28
CA SER A 649 10.72 -7.48 -1.17
C SER A 649 11.70 -7.71 -2.32
N SER A 650 12.17 -8.95 -2.48
CA SER A 650 12.88 -9.48 -3.66
C SER A 650 11.88 -10.02 -4.72
N GLY A 651 12.36 -10.29 -5.93
CA GLY A 651 11.57 -10.87 -7.03
C GLY A 651 12.48 -11.59 -8.04
N GLY A 652 11.99 -12.68 -8.65
CA GLY A 652 12.81 -13.66 -9.36
C GLY A 652 12.60 -13.82 -10.88
N SER A 653 13.18 -14.91 -11.39
CA SER A 653 13.63 -15.19 -12.76
C SER A 653 12.57 -15.38 -13.87
N MET A 654 13.00 -15.17 -15.12
CA MET A 654 12.43 -15.74 -16.35
C MET A 654 13.55 -16.24 -17.29
N GLY A 655 13.30 -17.38 -17.96
CA GLY A 655 14.32 -18.17 -18.63
C GLY A 655 14.90 -17.62 -19.94
N GLY A 656 16.19 -17.90 -20.10
CA GLY A 656 17.10 -17.49 -21.17
C GLY A 656 18.49 -17.40 -20.55
N GLY A 657 19.54 -17.90 -21.21
CA GLY A 657 20.90 -17.87 -20.65
C GLY A 657 21.35 -16.43 -20.35
N SER A 658 21.92 -16.23 -19.16
CA SER A 658 22.39 -14.95 -18.64
C SER A 658 23.60 -15.11 -17.73
N ALA A 659 24.44 -14.08 -17.67
CA ALA A 659 25.49 -13.97 -16.66
C ALA A 659 24.90 -14.06 -15.24
N GLY A 660 25.63 -14.65 -14.28
CA GLY A 660 25.24 -14.72 -12.86
C GLY A 660 24.32 -15.89 -12.46
N GLY A 661 23.92 -16.75 -13.41
CA GLY A 661 23.04 -17.90 -13.15
C GLY A 661 23.75 -19.26 -13.08
N GLY A 662 25.08 -19.28 -13.19
CA GLY A 662 25.91 -20.48 -13.20
C GLY A 662 26.11 -21.12 -11.84
N GLY A 663 26.72 -22.30 -11.84
CA GLY A 663 27.14 -22.99 -10.61
C GLY A 663 28.42 -22.45 -9.99
N GLY A 664 29.10 -21.53 -10.67
CA GLY A 664 30.33 -20.91 -10.19
C GLY A 664 30.06 -19.83 -9.15
N GLY A 665 30.72 -19.93 -8.01
CA GLY A 665 30.61 -18.97 -6.93
C GLY A 665 31.51 -17.77 -7.20
N GLY A 666 30.93 -16.58 -7.14
CA GLY A 666 31.68 -15.34 -6.99
C GLY A 666 31.35 -14.72 -5.66
N GLY A 667 32.36 -14.20 -5.01
CA GLY A 667 32.30 -13.72 -3.64
C GLY A 667 33.72 -13.61 -3.15
N GLY A 668 34.10 -12.42 -2.74
CA GLY A 668 35.47 -12.12 -2.39
C GLY A 668 35.68 -10.62 -2.28
N GLY A 669 36.53 -10.26 -1.34
CA GLY A 669 36.82 -8.88 -0.99
C GLY A 669 38.19 -8.78 -0.34
N GLY A 670 38.48 -7.65 0.25
CA GLY A 670 39.74 -7.44 0.96
C GLY A 670 39.74 -8.09 2.33
N HIS A 671 40.77 -8.88 2.63
CA HIS A 671 41.11 -9.23 4.01
C HIS A 671 42.00 -8.14 4.63
#